data_AF-A0A669AXF5-F1
#
_entry.id   AF-A0A669AXF5-F1
#
_cell.length_a   1.000
_cell.length_b   1.000
_cell.length_c   1.000
_cell.angle_alpha   90.00
_cell.angle_beta   90.00
_cell.angle_gamma   90.00
#
_symmetry.space_group_name_H-M   'P 1'
#
loop_
_entity.id
_entity.type
_entity.pdbx_description
1 polymer ?
#
loop_
_entity_poly.entity_id
_entity_poly.type
_entity_poly.pdbx_seq_one_letter_code
_entity_poly.pdbx_strand_id
1 'polypeptide(L)'
;FFFFFSFNIFICCSVALCGCEPRLVNVGAVLSQKRYEQVFKEAVSQANALYGKDKFKMNAISVTHKANAIQMALSVCEDLISNQVYAILVSHPPQSNDHLTPTPVSYTAGFYRIPVVGLTTRMSIYSDKSIHLSFLRTVPPYSHQAQVWFDLMREFRWNHIILIVSDDHEGRAAQKRLETLLEERETKAEKVLLFSQDTNLTALLLEAKDLEARVIILSASEDEAALVYKAARQLNMTGSGYVWLVGEREMTGKALSEAPDGLLGLQLINGKNESAHIADAVAVVAQSLQELFEKENITEPPRGCVGNTNIWRTGPLFKRVLMSSKYPDGLTGRIEFNDDGDRRFATYSILNYQQKPGRLVQVGVFNGTQVVMNPQRKIIWPGGETEKPVGYQMSTRLKIVTIHQEPFVYVKPTKSDGTCKEEYTVNGVLIKKVICTGPNGTIPGQPIVPQCCYGFCIDLLIKLAMSMNFTYEVHLVADGKFGTQERVNNSNKKEWNGMMGELLGGLADMIVAPLTINNERAQYIEFSKPFKYQGLTILVKKEIPRSTLDSFMQPFQSTLWLLVGLSVHVVAVMLYLLDRFSPFGRFKVNSEEEEEDALTLSSAMWFSWGVLLNSGIGEGAPRSFSARILGMVWAGFAMIIVASYTANLAAFLVLDRPEERITGINDPRLRNPSDKFIYATVKQSSVDIYFRRQVELSTMYRHMEKHNYESAAEAIQAVRDNKLHAFIWDSAVLEFEASQKCDLVTTGELFFRSGFGIGMRKDSPWKQNVSLAILSSHENGFMEDLDKTWVRYQECDSRSNAPATLTFENMAGVFMLVAGGIVAGIFLIFIEIAYKRHKDEEPAGTRLYFTLLYFTLRPDLSCSLTLGVIYSVTVTNK
;
A
#
# COMPACT_ATOMS: atom_id res chain seq x y z
N PHE A 1 77.87 -30.03 -75.83
CA PHE A 1 77.88 -28.64 -75.33
C PHE A 1 77.33 -27.76 -76.45
N PHE A 2 76.19 -27.09 -76.37
CA PHE A 2 75.33 -26.78 -75.24
C PHE A 2 73.87 -26.87 -75.72
N PHE A 3 73.11 -27.68 -75.02
CA PHE A 3 71.78 -28.18 -75.35
C PHE A 3 70.87 -27.73 -74.20
N PHE A 4 70.54 -26.44 -74.13
CA PHE A 4 69.71 -25.87 -73.07
C PHE A 4 69.17 -24.55 -73.61
N PHE A 5 68.02 -24.54 -74.28
CA PHE A 5 67.12 -23.36 -74.27
C PHE A 5 65.75 -23.60 -74.93
N SER A 6 65.49 -24.74 -75.58
CA SER A 6 64.23 -24.93 -76.35
C SER A 6 63.13 -25.75 -75.66
N PHE A 7 63.22 -26.06 -74.36
CA PHE A 7 62.26 -26.97 -73.70
C PHE A 7 61.33 -26.35 -72.64
N ASN A 8 61.32 -25.03 -72.45
CA ASN A 8 60.51 -24.37 -71.40
C ASN A 8 59.37 -23.47 -71.90
N ILE A 9 59.00 -23.52 -73.19
CA ILE A 9 57.87 -22.74 -73.73
C ILE A 9 56.64 -23.62 -74.05
N PHE A 10 56.78 -24.96 -74.06
CA PHE A 10 55.66 -25.87 -74.37
C PHE A 10 54.99 -26.55 -73.17
N ILE A 11 55.41 -26.24 -71.92
CA ILE A 11 54.80 -26.81 -70.68
C ILE A 11 54.04 -25.74 -69.88
N CYS A 12 53.85 -24.52 -70.41
CA CYS A 12 53.04 -23.49 -69.75
C CYS A 12 51.67 -23.24 -70.42
N CYS A 13 51.34 -23.93 -71.52
CA CYS A 13 50.07 -23.75 -72.25
C CYS A 13 49.12 -24.96 -72.22
N SER A 14 49.36 -25.97 -71.36
CA SER A 14 48.47 -27.14 -71.24
C SER A 14 47.79 -27.29 -69.89
N VAL A 15 47.85 -26.28 -69.00
CA VAL A 15 47.14 -26.28 -67.70
C VAL A 15 46.32 -24.99 -67.50
N ALA A 16 45.82 -24.42 -68.59
CA ALA A 16 44.91 -23.27 -68.55
C ALA A 16 43.55 -23.63 -69.18
N LEU A 17 43.01 -24.80 -68.85
CA LEU A 17 41.64 -25.23 -69.17
C LEU A 17 41.18 -26.34 -68.19
N CYS A 18 41.50 -26.22 -66.90
CA CYS A 18 40.68 -26.87 -65.87
C CYS A 18 39.61 -25.86 -65.46
N GLY A 19 38.44 -25.94 -66.09
CA GLY A 19 37.26 -25.25 -65.57
C GLY A 19 37.03 -25.69 -64.14
N CYS A 20 36.91 -24.74 -63.20
CA CYS A 20 36.44 -25.05 -61.86
C CYS A 20 35.05 -25.68 -61.98
N GLU A 21 34.92 -26.98 -61.71
CA GLU A 21 33.60 -27.59 -61.56
C GLU A 21 32.86 -26.89 -60.43
N PRO A 22 31.61 -26.46 -60.64
CA PRO A 22 30.83 -25.78 -59.61
C PRO A 22 30.55 -26.73 -58.45
N ARG A 23 30.73 -26.27 -57.20
CA ARG A 23 30.47 -27.09 -56.01
C ARG A 23 28.99 -27.49 -55.95
N LEU A 24 28.72 -28.78 -55.78
CA LEU A 24 27.35 -29.29 -55.64
C LEU A 24 26.84 -29.03 -54.22
N VAL A 25 25.67 -28.39 -54.10
CA VAL A 25 25.04 -28.05 -52.82
C VAL A 25 23.68 -28.71 -52.74
N ASN A 26 23.48 -29.62 -51.79
CA ASN A 26 22.20 -30.31 -51.63
C ASN A 26 21.25 -29.49 -50.74
N VAL A 27 20.01 -29.30 -51.19
CA VAL A 27 18.93 -28.69 -50.42
C VAL A 27 17.84 -29.74 -50.20
N GLY A 28 17.49 -29.95 -48.93
CA GLY A 28 16.48 -30.91 -48.52
C GLY A 28 15.09 -30.28 -48.44
N ALA A 29 14.04 -31.06 -48.72
CA ALA A 29 12.66 -30.64 -48.45
C ALA A 29 11.83 -31.80 -47.90
N VAL A 30 10.99 -31.51 -46.90
CA VAL A 30 9.95 -32.40 -46.39
C VAL A 30 8.61 -31.79 -46.75
N LEU A 31 7.89 -32.42 -47.67
CA LEU A 31 6.71 -31.82 -48.30
C LEU A 31 5.43 -32.64 -48.03
N SER A 32 4.29 -31.96 -48.10
CA SER A 32 2.97 -32.50 -47.79
C SER A 32 2.51 -33.57 -48.78
N GLN A 33 2.81 -33.37 -50.07
CA GLN A 33 2.38 -34.23 -51.18
C GLN A 33 3.48 -34.34 -52.24
N LYS A 34 3.50 -35.47 -52.98
CA LYS A 34 4.46 -35.72 -54.06
C LYS A 34 4.44 -34.68 -55.17
N ARG A 35 3.28 -34.05 -55.44
CA ARG A 35 3.17 -32.97 -56.43
C ARG A 35 4.11 -31.80 -56.11
N TYR A 36 4.25 -31.46 -54.83
CA TYR A 36 5.12 -30.36 -54.41
C TYR A 36 6.60 -30.69 -54.54
N GLU A 37 6.99 -31.97 -54.62
CA GLU A 37 8.37 -32.35 -54.92
C GLU A 37 8.79 -31.94 -56.34
N GLN A 38 7.87 -32.04 -57.30
CA GLN A 38 8.11 -31.56 -58.67
C GLN A 38 8.26 -30.03 -58.67
N VAL A 39 7.35 -29.32 -57.98
CA VAL A 39 7.43 -27.85 -57.82
C VAL A 39 8.75 -27.43 -57.16
N PHE A 40 9.21 -28.17 -56.15
CA PHE A 40 10.48 -27.91 -55.49
C PHE A 40 11.68 -28.11 -56.43
N LYS A 41 11.69 -29.20 -57.22
CA LYS A 41 12.73 -29.44 -58.23
C LYS A 41 12.76 -28.36 -59.31
N GLU A 42 11.60 -27.91 -59.75
CA GLU A 42 11.47 -26.79 -60.71
C GLU A 42 11.94 -25.47 -60.10
N ALA A 43 11.60 -25.18 -58.85
CA ALA A 43 12.08 -23.98 -58.16
C ALA A 43 13.61 -23.97 -58.02
N VAL A 44 14.22 -25.12 -57.70
CA VAL A 44 15.68 -25.26 -57.61
C VAL A 44 16.35 -25.12 -58.99
N SER A 45 15.75 -25.64 -60.05
CA SER A 45 16.28 -25.48 -61.42
C SER A 45 16.21 -24.02 -61.89
N GLN A 46 15.12 -23.30 -61.56
CA GLN A 46 15.00 -21.87 -61.81
C GLN A 46 16.03 -21.06 -61.01
N ALA A 47 16.21 -21.38 -59.72
CA ALA A 47 17.18 -20.70 -58.88
C ALA A 47 18.64 -20.97 -59.33
N ASN A 48 18.94 -22.16 -59.86
CA ASN A 48 20.23 -22.44 -60.51
C ASN A 48 20.45 -21.58 -61.76
N ALA A 49 19.42 -21.31 -62.55
CA ALA A 49 19.56 -20.45 -63.73
C ALA A 49 19.84 -18.98 -63.37
N LEU A 50 19.29 -18.51 -62.23
CA LEU A 50 19.45 -17.14 -61.74
C LEU A 50 20.76 -16.93 -60.97
N TYR A 51 21.07 -17.78 -60.00
CA TYR A 51 22.17 -17.60 -59.05
C TYR A 51 23.38 -18.52 -59.33
N GLY A 52 23.17 -19.63 -60.04
CA GLY A 52 24.17 -20.67 -60.29
C GLY A 52 25.13 -20.36 -61.44
N LYS A 53 25.93 -19.29 -61.32
CA LYS A 53 27.05 -19.02 -62.23
C LYS A 53 28.39 -19.36 -61.57
N ASP A 54 29.14 -20.24 -62.22
CA ASP A 54 30.54 -20.70 -62.03
C ASP A 54 31.04 -21.12 -60.63
N LYS A 55 30.32 -20.83 -59.53
CA LYS A 55 30.76 -21.11 -58.14
C LYS A 55 30.07 -22.31 -57.48
N PHE A 56 28.76 -22.46 -57.64
CA PHE A 56 27.98 -23.56 -57.04
C PHE A 56 26.78 -23.95 -57.89
N LYS A 57 26.31 -25.19 -57.71
CA LYS A 57 25.09 -25.73 -58.33
C LYS A 57 24.25 -26.42 -57.27
N MET A 58 22.99 -26.05 -57.15
CA MET A 58 22.07 -26.66 -56.18
C MET A 58 21.44 -27.94 -56.72
N ASN A 59 21.28 -28.92 -55.85
CA ASN A 59 20.59 -30.17 -56.13
C ASN A 59 19.45 -30.39 -55.12
N ALA A 60 18.31 -30.87 -55.61
CA ALA A 60 17.06 -30.96 -54.86
C ALA A 60 16.83 -32.38 -54.35
N ILE A 61 16.73 -32.56 -53.04
CA ILE A 61 16.42 -33.83 -52.39
C ILE A 61 15.15 -33.64 -51.57
N SER A 62 14.15 -34.50 -51.79
CA SER A 62 12.84 -34.34 -51.15
C SER A 62 12.31 -35.65 -50.60
N VAL A 63 11.55 -35.54 -49.51
CA VAL A 63 10.86 -36.64 -48.84
C VAL A 63 9.42 -36.21 -48.56
N THR A 64 8.45 -37.11 -48.75
CA THR A 64 7.07 -36.90 -48.30
C THR A 64 6.91 -37.10 -46.80
N HIS A 65 6.07 -36.28 -46.17
CA HIS A 65 5.76 -36.40 -44.75
C HIS A 65 5.31 -37.83 -44.35
N LYS A 66 5.83 -38.34 -43.23
CA LYS A 66 5.42 -39.62 -42.63
C LYS A 66 4.42 -39.39 -41.49
N ALA A 67 3.55 -40.36 -41.21
CA ALA A 67 2.54 -40.25 -40.16
C ALA A 67 3.15 -40.37 -38.74
N ASN A 68 4.20 -41.18 -38.57
CA ASN A 68 4.88 -41.32 -37.29
C ASN A 68 6.08 -40.36 -37.20
N ALA A 69 6.13 -39.54 -36.16
CA ALA A 69 7.21 -38.57 -35.93
C ALA A 69 8.59 -39.22 -35.84
N ILE A 70 8.70 -40.44 -35.29
CA ILE A 70 9.97 -41.18 -35.18
C ILE A 70 10.45 -41.59 -36.57
N GLN A 71 9.54 -42.10 -37.41
CA GLN A 71 9.87 -42.45 -38.79
C GLN A 71 10.26 -41.22 -39.60
N MET A 72 9.63 -40.06 -39.33
CA MET A 72 10.01 -38.80 -39.95
C MET A 72 11.43 -38.39 -39.54
N ALA A 73 11.78 -38.49 -38.25
CA ALA A 73 13.13 -38.19 -37.77
C ALA A 73 14.19 -39.12 -38.40
N LEU A 74 13.90 -40.42 -38.51
CA LEU A 74 14.78 -41.39 -39.16
C LEU A 74 14.97 -41.07 -40.64
N SER A 75 13.89 -40.78 -41.37
CA SER A 75 13.95 -40.41 -42.78
C SER A 75 14.72 -39.09 -43.01
N VAL A 76 14.63 -38.11 -42.10
CA VAL A 76 15.50 -36.92 -42.17
C VAL A 76 16.98 -37.31 -42.01
N CYS A 77 17.31 -38.24 -41.12
CA CYS A 77 18.68 -38.69 -40.92
C CYS A 77 19.22 -39.50 -42.11
N GLU A 78 18.44 -40.46 -42.61
CA GLU A 78 18.85 -41.43 -43.63
C GLU A 78 18.73 -40.89 -45.06
N ASP A 79 17.71 -40.09 -45.36
CA ASP A 79 17.42 -39.61 -46.71
C ASP A 79 17.90 -38.17 -46.97
N LEU A 80 17.95 -37.31 -45.95
CA LEU A 80 18.38 -35.91 -46.10
C LEU A 80 19.82 -35.68 -45.59
N ILE A 81 20.11 -35.96 -44.32
CA ILE A 81 21.42 -35.65 -43.72
C ILE A 81 22.54 -36.52 -44.31
N SER A 82 22.25 -37.77 -44.71
CA SER A 82 23.21 -38.63 -45.44
C SER A 82 23.75 -37.96 -46.71
N ASN A 83 22.92 -37.14 -47.36
CA ASN A 83 23.24 -36.42 -48.58
C ASN A 83 23.80 -35.01 -48.32
N GLN A 84 24.27 -34.68 -47.12
CA GLN A 84 24.93 -33.41 -46.82
C GLN A 84 24.08 -32.16 -47.18
N VAL A 85 22.83 -32.13 -46.73
CA VAL A 85 21.93 -30.99 -46.97
C VAL A 85 22.37 -29.74 -46.19
N TYR A 86 22.34 -28.58 -46.86
CA TYR A 86 22.72 -27.28 -46.26
C TYR A 86 21.54 -26.58 -45.57
N ALA A 87 20.33 -26.78 -46.08
CA ALA A 87 19.08 -26.31 -45.50
C ALA A 87 17.97 -27.34 -45.75
N ILE A 88 16.97 -27.35 -44.87
CA ILE A 88 15.79 -28.22 -45.00
C ILE A 88 14.53 -27.34 -45.04
N LEU A 89 13.77 -27.42 -46.13
CA LEU A 89 12.45 -26.82 -46.22
C LEU A 89 11.43 -27.80 -45.63
N VAL A 90 10.45 -27.30 -44.88
CA VAL A 90 9.42 -28.16 -44.29
C VAL A 90 8.03 -27.55 -44.42
N SER A 91 7.09 -28.30 -44.98
CA SER A 91 5.68 -27.96 -44.99
C SER A 91 4.93 -28.75 -43.91
N HIS A 92 3.82 -28.18 -43.44
CA HIS A 92 2.85 -28.88 -42.61
C HIS A 92 2.14 -29.96 -43.44
N PRO A 93 1.80 -31.14 -42.87
CA PRO A 93 1.05 -32.17 -43.57
C PRO A 93 -0.41 -31.74 -43.85
N PRO A 94 -1.08 -32.38 -44.81
CA PRO A 94 -2.42 -31.98 -45.25
C PRO A 94 -3.55 -32.42 -44.30
N GLN A 95 -3.29 -33.33 -43.34
CA GLN A 95 -4.27 -33.76 -42.34
C GLN A 95 -4.13 -32.91 -41.08
N SER A 96 -5.23 -32.22 -40.74
CA SER A 96 -5.39 -31.21 -39.70
C SER A 96 -5.41 -31.76 -38.26
N ASN A 97 -4.60 -32.78 -37.97
CA ASN A 97 -4.38 -33.13 -36.57
C ASN A 97 -3.15 -32.37 -36.08
N ASP A 98 -3.36 -31.51 -35.07
CA ASP A 98 -2.32 -30.71 -34.40
C ASP A 98 -1.16 -31.56 -33.84
N HIS A 99 -1.27 -32.89 -33.86
CA HIS A 99 -0.22 -33.84 -33.49
C HIS A 99 0.84 -34.10 -34.59
N LEU A 100 0.57 -33.76 -35.86
CA LEU A 100 1.47 -34.01 -37.00
C LEU A 100 2.26 -32.75 -37.36
N THR A 101 2.98 -32.20 -36.38
CA THR A 101 3.77 -30.98 -36.56
C THR A 101 5.16 -31.29 -37.13
N PRO A 102 5.82 -30.32 -37.80
CA PRO A 102 7.22 -30.47 -38.27
C PRO A 102 8.25 -30.41 -37.12
N THR A 103 7.84 -30.66 -35.87
CA THR A 103 8.71 -30.70 -34.69
C THR A 103 9.88 -31.69 -34.82
N PRO A 104 9.73 -32.95 -35.27
CA PRO A 104 10.85 -33.89 -35.32
C PRO A 104 11.94 -33.42 -36.28
N VAL A 105 11.58 -32.80 -37.40
CA VAL A 105 12.52 -32.26 -38.39
C VAL A 105 13.34 -31.11 -37.80
N SER A 106 12.69 -30.24 -37.02
CA SER A 106 13.40 -29.14 -36.37
C SER A 106 14.40 -29.63 -35.32
N TYR A 107 14.06 -30.65 -34.53
CA TYR A 107 14.97 -31.20 -33.52
C TYR A 107 16.16 -31.93 -34.14
N THR A 108 15.92 -32.78 -35.15
CA THR A 108 17.00 -33.55 -35.80
C THR A 108 17.98 -32.64 -36.53
N ALA A 109 17.49 -31.66 -37.29
CA ALA A 109 18.34 -30.68 -37.95
C ALA A 109 19.01 -29.71 -36.94
N GLY A 110 18.30 -29.38 -35.86
CA GLY A 110 18.76 -28.49 -34.80
C GLY A 110 19.96 -29.02 -34.01
N PHE A 111 20.11 -30.34 -33.90
CA PHE A 111 21.29 -30.99 -33.31
C PHE A 111 22.57 -30.61 -34.07
N TYR A 112 22.54 -30.69 -35.41
CA TYR A 112 23.67 -30.32 -36.25
C TYR A 112 23.75 -28.83 -36.60
N ARG A 113 22.79 -28.01 -36.14
CA ARG A 113 22.66 -26.58 -36.49
C ARG A 113 22.40 -26.34 -37.99
N ILE A 114 21.75 -27.29 -38.67
CA ILE A 114 21.30 -27.13 -40.06
C ILE A 114 20.03 -26.27 -40.06
N PRO A 115 20.00 -25.12 -40.79
CA PRO A 115 18.82 -24.27 -40.87
C PRO A 115 17.60 -24.98 -41.44
N VAL A 116 16.45 -24.78 -40.81
CA VAL A 116 15.15 -25.31 -41.25
C VAL A 116 14.24 -24.14 -41.60
N VAL A 117 13.63 -24.17 -42.79
CA VAL A 117 12.70 -23.13 -43.25
C VAL A 117 11.29 -23.72 -43.34
N GLY A 118 10.42 -23.31 -42.41
CA GLY A 118 9.01 -23.66 -42.39
C GLY A 118 8.20 -22.88 -43.41
N LEU A 119 7.42 -23.60 -44.21
CA LEU A 119 6.63 -23.05 -45.31
C LEU A 119 5.20 -22.69 -44.90
N THR A 120 4.54 -23.57 -44.14
CA THR A 120 3.12 -23.42 -43.78
C THR A 120 2.83 -23.52 -42.28
N THR A 121 3.84 -23.81 -41.45
CA THR A 121 3.64 -23.90 -40.00
C THR A 121 3.56 -22.52 -39.34
N ARG A 122 2.47 -22.28 -38.61
CA ARG A 122 2.17 -21.00 -37.96
C ARG A 122 2.09 -21.07 -36.44
N MET A 123 2.41 -22.22 -35.87
CA MET A 123 2.44 -22.41 -34.41
C MET A 123 3.52 -21.52 -33.78
N SER A 124 3.21 -20.80 -32.72
CA SER A 124 4.12 -19.87 -32.06
C SER A 124 5.25 -20.55 -31.29
N ILE A 125 5.14 -21.85 -30.99
CA ILE A 125 6.19 -22.63 -30.31
C ILE A 125 7.54 -22.59 -31.06
N TYR A 126 7.53 -22.44 -32.39
CA TYR A 126 8.74 -22.39 -33.21
C TYR A 126 9.48 -21.04 -33.17
N SER A 127 8.86 -19.99 -32.59
CA SER A 127 9.55 -18.71 -32.36
C SER A 127 10.63 -18.86 -31.28
N ASP A 128 10.41 -19.74 -30.29
CA ASP A 128 11.32 -19.89 -29.15
C ASP A 128 12.68 -20.49 -29.58
N LYS A 129 13.73 -19.67 -29.53
CA LYS A 129 15.09 -20.07 -29.90
C LYS A 129 15.81 -20.90 -28.86
N SER A 130 15.28 -21.01 -27.65
CA SER A 130 15.79 -21.96 -26.66
C SER A 130 15.47 -23.40 -27.05
N ILE A 131 14.30 -23.62 -27.67
CA ILE A 131 13.82 -24.94 -28.11
C ILE A 131 14.21 -25.19 -29.57
N HIS A 132 13.84 -24.28 -30.48
CA HIS A 132 13.96 -24.45 -31.93
C HIS A 132 15.01 -23.51 -32.52
N LEU A 133 16.28 -23.73 -32.16
CA LEU A 133 17.38 -22.81 -32.51
C LEU A 133 17.58 -22.65 -34.02
N SER A 134 17.41 -23.69 -34.83
CA SER A 134 17.69 -23.65 -36.28
C SER A 134 16.48 -23.27 -37.14
N PHE A 135 15.33 -23.01 -36.53
CA PHE A 135 14.07 -22.82 -37.24
C PHE A 135 13.89 -21.37 -37.72
N LEU A 136 13.48 -21.21 -38.98
CA LEU A 136 12.99 -19.98 -39.60
C LEU A 136 11.70 -20.30 -40.37
N ARG A 137 10.93 -19.31 -40.78
CA ARG A 137 9.71 -19.55 -41.57
C ARG A 137 9.30 -18.40 -42.49
N THR A 138 8.75 -18.75 -43.64
CA THR A 138 8.23 -17.80 -44.63
C THR A 138 6.79 -17.35 -44.35
N VAL A 139 6.17 -17.88 -43.31
CA VAL A 139 4.86 -17.45 -42.79
C VAL A 139 5.00 -16.94 -41.36
N PRO A 140 4.32 -15.86 -40.98
CA PRO A 140 4.30 -15.40 -39.58
C PRO A 140 3.49 -16.34 -38.67
N PRO A 141 3.85 -16.44 -37.36
CA PRO A 141 3.06 -17.17 -36.38
C PRO A 141 1.68 -16.55 -36.13
N TYR A 142 0.78 -17.31 -35.48
CA TYR A 142 -0.52 -16.78 -35.05
C TYR A 142 -0.39 -15.67 -34.00
N SER A 143 0.57 -15.74 -33.07
CA SER A 143 0.88 -14.65 -32.14
C SER A 143 1.19 -13.31 -32.82
N HIS A 144 1.72 -13.32 -34.05
CA HIS A 144 1.99 -12.09 -34.81
C HIS A 144 0.70 -11.41 -35.30
N GLN A 145 -0.45 -12.09 -35.27
CA GLN A 145 -1.76 -11.49 -35.56
C GLN A 145 -2.14 -10.41 -34.54
N ALA A 146 -1.57 -10.46 -33.32
CA ALA A 146 -1.73 -9.41 -32.31
C ALA A 146 -1.31 -8.03 -32.82
N GLN A 147 -0.33 -7.95 -33.73
CA GLN A 147 0.04 -6.69 -34.39
C GLN A 147 -1.14 -6.10 -35.19
N VAL A 148 -1.87 -6.96 -35.91
CA VAL A 148 -3.00 -6.52 -36.74
C VAL A 148 -4.17 -6.11 -35.86
N TRP A 149 -4.44 -6.84 -34.77
CA TRP A 149 -5.43 -6.41 -33.78
C TRP A 149 -5.08 -5.05 -33.19
N PHE A 150 -3.80 -4.83 -32.86
CA PHE A 150 -3.30 -3.56 -32.36
C PHE A 150 -3.51 -2.40 -33.34
N ASP A 151 -3.15 -2.59 -34.61
CA ASP A 151 -3.36 -1.55 -35.63
C ASP A 151 -4.85 -1.32 -35.95
N LEU A 152 -5.70 -2.36 -35.84
CA LEU A 152 -7.16 -2.22 -35.93
C LEU A 152 -7.72 -1.38 -34.77
N MET A 153 -7.27 -1.63 -33.54
CA MET A 153 -7.69 -0.84 -32.39
C MET A 153 -7.32 0.64 -32.55
N ARG A 154 -6.14 0.91 -33.12
CA ARG A 154 -5.67 2.26 -33.43
C ARG A 154 -6.56 2.95 -34.47
N GLU A 155 -6.88 2.25 -35.55
CA GLU A 155 -7.76 2.78 -36.61
C GLU A 155 -9.15 3.14 -36.04
N PHE A 156 -9.67 2.28 -35.16
CA PHE A 156 -10.98 2.48 -34.55
C PHE A 156 -10.98 3.31 -33.25
N ARG A 157 -9.82 3.70 -32.72
CA ARG A 157 -9.65 4.43 -31.45
C ARG A 157 -10.30 3.73 -30.25
N TRP A 158 -10.15 2.41 -30.16
CA TRP A 158 -10.58 1.65 -28.99
C TRP A 158 -9.42 1.55 -27.99
N ASN A 159 -9.62 2.11 -26.80
CA ASN A 159 -8.60 2.15 -25.74
C ASN A 159 -8.80 1.07 -24.67
N HIS A 160 -10.01 0.52 -24.55
CA HIS A 160 -10.38 -0.48 -23.56
C HIS A 160 -10.75 -1.78 -24.27
N ILE A 161 -10.07 -2.88 -23.91
CA ILE A 161 -10.30 -4.20 -24.48
C ILE A 161 -10.32 -5.29 -23.42
N ILE A 162 -10.99 -6.39 -23.75
CA ILE A 162 -10.97 -7.65 -23.02
C ILE A 162 -10.23 -8.66 -23.90
N LEU A 163 -9.16 -9.25 -23.37
CA LEU A 163 -8.44 -10.33 -24.04
C LEU A 163 -8.86 -11.67 -23.46
N ILE A 164 -9.39 -12.57 -24.29
CA ILE A 164 -9.74 -13.94 -23.94
C ILE A 164 -8.79 -14.88 -24.69
N VAL A 165 -7.98 -15.62 -23.94
CA VAL A 165 -6.93 -16.48 -24.49
C VAL A 165 -7.02 -17.89 -23.89
N SER A 166 -6.81 -18.89 -24.74
CA SER A 166 -6.62 -20.27 -24.28
C SER A 166 -5.34 -20.38 -23.43
N ASP A 167 -5.37 -21.23 -22.40
CA ASP A 167 -4.21 -21.51 -21.55
C ASP A 167 -3.23 -22.50 -22.20
N ASP A 168 -2.79 -22.17 -23.41
CA ASP A 168 -1.80 -22.92 -24.18
C ASP A 168 -0.63 -22.01 -24.58
N HIS A 169 0.42 -22.60 -25.17
CA HIS A 169 1.58 -21.82 -25.60
C HIS A 169 1.20 -20.76 -26.65
N GLU A 170 0.19 -21.02 -27.48
CA GLU A 170 -0.27 -20.06 -28.49
C GLU A 170 -0.95 -18.86 -27.85
N GLY A 171 -1.94 -19.08 -26.98
CA GLY A 171 -2.66 -18.02 -26.27
C GLY A 171 -1.73 -17.17 -25.41
N ARG A 172 -0.80 -17.78 -24.66
CA ARG A 172 0.20 -17.04 -23.87
C ARG A 172 1.18 -16.25 -24.74
N ALA A 173 1.57 -16.77 -25.91
CA ALA A 173 2.43 -16.05 -26.85
C ALA A 173 1.69 -14.85 -27.45
N ALA A 174 0.41 -15.00 -27.82
CA ALA A 174 -0.43 -13.92 -28.30
C ALA A 174 -0.67 -12.85 -27.23
N GLN A 175 -0.95 -13.25 -25.98
CA GLN A 175 -1.04 -12.36 -24.83
C GLN A 175 0.24 -11.55 -24.65
N LYS A 176 1.39 -12.23 -24.51
CA LYS A 176 2.69 -11.57 -24.33
C LYS A 176 2.98 -10.60 -25.46
N ARG A 177 2.70 -10.98 -26.71
CA ARG A 177 2.93 -10.10 -27.86
C ARG A 177 2.03 -8.87 -27.80
N LEU A 178 0.75 -9.02 -27.49
CA LEU A 178 -0.16 -7.88 -27.36
C LEU A 178 0.25 -6.97 -26.19
N GLU A 179 0.58 -7.53 -25.04
CA GLU A 179 1.07 -6.78 -23.88
C GLU A 179 2.32 -5.96 -24.21
N THR A 180 3.30 -6.54 -24.92
CA THR A 180 4.49 -5.76 -25.35
C THR A 180 4.14 -4.58 -26.27
N LEU A 181 3.15 -4.73 -27.15
CA LEU A 181 2.69 -3.64 -28.02
C LEU A 181 1.90 -2.58 -27.25
N LEU A 182 1.17 -3.00 -26.22
CA LEU A 182 0.42 -2.12 -25.33
C LEU A 182 1.36 -1.35 -24.38
N GLU A 183 2.44 -1.96 -23.87
CA GLU A 183 3.43 -1.29 -23.01
C GLU A 183 4.16 -0.13 -23.71
N GLU A 184 4.36 -0.22 -25.03
CA GLU A 184 4.95 0.85 -25.82
C GLU A 184 4.04 2.10 -25.93
N ARG A 185 2.75 2.03 -25.55
CA ARG A 185 1.76 3.12 -25.68
C ARG A 185 0.80 3.23 -24.49
N GLU A 186 -0.05 4.27 -24.47
CA GLU A 186 -1.02 4.52 -23.39
C GLU A 186 -2.28 3.63 -23.44
N THR A 187 -2.38 2.68 -24.38
CA THR A 187 -3.49 1.73 -24.48
C THR A 187 -3.23 0.53 -23.57
N LYS A 188 -4.18 0.16 -22.70
CA LYS A 188 -4.04 -0.99 -21.79
C LYS A 188 -5.21 -1.96 -21.95
N ALA A 189 -4.93 -3.25 -21.77
CA ALA A 189 -5.98 -4.24 -21.62
C ALA A 189 -6.67 -4.04 -20.25
N GLU A 190 -8.00 -3.95 -20.24
CA GLU A 190 -8.77 -3.81 -18.99
C GLU A 190 -8.71 -5.10 -18.18
N LYS A 191 -8.79 -6.24 -18.86
CA LYS A 191 -8.63 -7.57 -18.25
C LYS A 191 -8.14 -8.59 -19.27
N VAL A 192 -7.33 -9.54 -18.79
CA VAL A 192 -6.97 -10.76 -19.51
C VAL A 192 -7.63 -11.95 -18.82
N LEU A 193 -8.40 -12.72 -19.58
CA LEU A 193 -9.12 -13.90 -19.14
C LEU A 193 -8.51 -15.14 -19.79
N LEU A 194 -7.90 -15.99 -18.95
CA LEU A 194 -7.31 -17.27 -19.35
C LEU A 194 -8.32 -18.37 -19.11
N PHE A 195 -8.51 -19.26 -20.10
CA PHE A 195 -9.41 -20.40 -19.97
C PHE A 195 -8.76 -21.70 -20.45
N SER A 196 -9.12 -22.80 -19.79
CA SER A 196 -8.69 -24.16 -20.16
C SER A 196 -9.92 -25.05 -20.40
N GLN A 197 -9.71 -26.29 -20.87
CA GLN A 197 -10.82 -27.20 -21.20
C GLN A 197 -11.76 -27.51 -20.01
N ASP A 198 -11.25 -27.44 -18.77
CA ASP A 198 -12.03 -27.72 -17.56
C ASP A 198 -12.79 -26.49 -17.02
N THR A 199 -12.56 -25.30 -17.59
CA THR A 199 -13.17 -24.07 -17.08
C THR A 199 -14.63 -23.93 -17.49
N ASN A 200 -15.48 -23.48 -16.56
CA ASN A 200 -16.85 -23.13 -16.90
C ASN A 200 -16.90 -21.78 -17.65
N LEU A 201 -16.92 -21.86 -18.98
CA LEU A 201 -16.93 -20.69 -19.88
C LEU A 201 -18.07 -19.70 -19.59
N THR A 202 -19.22 -20.17 -19.09
CA THR A 202 -20.35 -19.27 -18.79
C THR A 202 -20.06 -18.34 -17.60
N ALA A 203 -19.35 -18.84 -16.57
CA ALA A 203 -18.95 -18.03 -15.43
C ALA A 203 -17.88 -17.01 -15.81
N LEU A 204 -16.90 -17.44 -16.63
CA LEU A 204 -15.84 -16.57 -17.15
C LEU A 204 -16.41 -15.41 -17.99
N LEU A 205 -17.36 -15.72 -18.88
CA LEU A 205 -18.02 -14.71 -19.72
C LEU A 205 -18.97 -13.80 -18.92
N LEU A 206 -19.53 -14.28 -17.81
CA LEU A 206 -20.32 -13.46 -16.90
C LEU A 206 -19.44 -12.41 -16.20
N GLU A 207 -18.24 -12.80 -15.76
CA GLU A 207 -17.22 -11.85 -15.29
C GLU A 207 -16.84 -10.84 -16.39
N ALA A 208 -16.64 -11.31 -17.63
CA ALA A 208 -16.32 -10.42 -18.76
C ALA A 208 -17.44 -9.42 -19.07
N LYS A 209 -18.70 -9.81 -18.88
CA LYS A 209 -19.88 -8.96 -19.13
C LYS A 209 -20.00 -7.82 -18.14
N ASP A 210 -19.57 -8.04 -16.90
CA ASP A 210 -19.59 -7.04 -15.82
C ASP A 210 -18.53 -5.94 -15.99
N LEU A 211 -17.53 -6.16 -16.86
CA LEU A 211 -16.51 -5.15 -17.21
C LEU A 211 -17.09 -4.00 -18.07
N GLU A 212 -16.37 -2.88 -18.13
CA GLU A 212 -16.81 -1.69 -18.87
C GLU A 212 -16.50 -1.79 -20.38
N ALA A 213 -15.40 -2.45 -20.75
CA ALA A 213 -15.06 -2.74 -22.13
C ALA A 213 -16.10 -3.63 -22.83
N ARG A 214 -16.28 -3.36 -24.13
CA ARG A 214 -17.17 -4.12 -25.02
C ARG A 214 -16.45 -4.66 -26.26
N VAL A 215 -15.17 -4.32 -26.43
CA VAL A 215 -14.30 -4.90 -27.45
C VAL A 215 -13.62 -6.13 -26.88
N ILE A 216 -13.90 -7.30 -27.48
CA ILE A 216 -13.42 -8.60 -27.06
C ILE A 216 -12.48 -9.14 -28.14
N ILE A 217 -11.27 -9.52 -27.73
CA ILE A 217 -10.30 -10.21 -28.57
C ILE A 217 -10.25 -11.66 -28.13
N LEU A 218 -10.51 -12.60 -29.05
CA LEU A 218 -10.44 -14.04 -28.77
C LEU A 218 -9.32 -14.68 -29.59
N SER A 219 -8.45 -15.41 -28.88
CA SER A 219 -7.43 -16.29 -29.46
C SER A 219 -7.59 -17.68 -28.87
N ALA A 220 -7.97 -18.66 -29.68
CA ALA A 220 -8.30 -20.02 -29.25
C ALA A 220 -8.09 -21.05 -30.39
N SER A 221 -8.19 -22.33 -30.05
CA SER A 221 -8.32 -23.37 -31.07
C SER A 221 -9.70 -23.35 -31.75
N GLU A 222 -9.83 -24.05 -32.88
CA GLU A 222 -11.09 -24.09 -33.66
C GLU A 222 -12.26 -24.66 -32.83
N ASP A 223 -12.04 -25.77 -32.14
CA ASP A 223 -13.08 -26.43 -31.33
C ASP A 223 -13.45 -25.57 -30.10
N GLU A 224 -12.47 -24.91 -29.48
CA GLU A 224 -12.69 -24.02 -28.33
C GLU A 224 -13.47 -22.75 -28.72
N ALA A 225 -13.14 -22.14 -29.87
CA ALA A 225 -13.83 -20.97 -30.37
C ALA A 225 -15.34 -21.24 -30.59
N ALA A 226 -15.70 -22.42 -31.09
CA ALA A 226 -17.10 -22.82 -31.26
C ALA A 226 -17.85 -22.87 -29.91
N LEU A 227 -17.19 -23.36 -28.85
CA LEU A 227 -17.76 -23.38 -27.50
C LEU A 227 -17.93 -21.97 -26.92
N VAL A 228 -16.94 -21.10 -27.11
CA VAL A 228 -16.98 -19.70 -26.66
C VAL A 228 -18.12 -18.94 -27.35
N TYR A 229 -18.29 -19.08 -28.67
CA TYR A 229 -19.39 -18.42 -29.38
C TYR A 229 -20.77 -18.88 -28.92
N LYS A 230 -20.93 -20.18 -28.64
CA LYS A 230 -22.18 -20.73 -28.10
C LYS A 230 -22.52 -20.14 -26.72
N ALA A 231 -21.54 -20.05 -25.83
CA ALA A 231 -21.71 -19.44 -24.51
C ALA A 231 -21.94 -17.92 -24.59
N ALA A 232 -21.24 -17.22 -25.47
CA ALA A 232 -21.42 -15.78 -25.70
C ALA A 232 -22.83 -15.45 -26.22
N ARG A 233 -23.39 -16.30 -27.08
CA ARG A 233 -24.78 -16.18 -27.57
C ARG A 233 -25.80 -16.36 -26.44
N GLN A 234 -25.56 -17.30 -25.51
CA GLN A 234 -26.43 -17.49 -24.33
C GLN A 234 -26.44 -16.28 -23.39
N LEU A 235 -25.31 -15.56 -23.28
CA LEU A 235 -25.17 -14.38 -22.42
C LEU A 235 -25.51 -13.05 -23.11
N ASN A 236 -25.97 -13.10 -24.37
CA ASN A 236 -26.25 -11.94 -25.24
C ASN A 236 -25.03 -11.03 -25.48
N MET A 237 -23.81 -11.57 -25.44
CA MET A 237 -22.57 -10.82 -25.72
C MET A 237 -22.30 -10.67 -27.23
N THR A 238 -23.21 -11.18 -28.08
CA THR A 238 -23.18 -11.03 -29.54
C THR A 238 -24.18 -9.96 -30.02
N GLY A 239 -24.76 -9.19 -29.10
CA GLY A 239 -25.71 -8.12 -29.39
C GLY A 239 -25.05 -6.81 -29.80
N SER A 240 -25.87 -5.78 -29.99
CA SER A 240 -25.44 -4.40 -30.26
C SER A 240 -24.46 -3.88 -29.20
N GLY A 241 -23.49 -3.08 -29.63
CA GLY A 241 -22.47 -2.47 -28.77
C GLY A 241 -21.26 -3.35 -28.44
N TYR A 242 -21.33 -4.68 -28.64
CA TYR A 242 -20.18 -5.58 -28.53
C TYR A 242 -19.41 -5.65 -29.84
N VAL A 243 -18.09 -5.83 -29.75
CA VAL A 243 -17.21 -6.08 -30.90
C VAL A 243 -16.37 -7.31 -30.63
N TRP A 244 -16.29 -8.19 -31.61
CA TRP A 244 -15.45 -9.39 -31.54
C TRP A 244 -14.35 -9.31 -32.60
N LEU A 245 -13.09 -9.32 -32.15
CA LEU A 245 -11.91 -9.44 -32.97
C LEU A 245 -11.30 -10.83 -32.76
N VAL A 246 -11.10 -11.57 -33.84
CA VAL A 246 -10.59 -12.95 -33.75
C VAL A 246 -9.45 -13.22 -34.71
N GLY A 247 -8.73 -14.31 -34.45
CA GLY A 247 -7.68 -14.80 -35.33
C GLY A 247 -8.22 -15.55 -36.55
N GLU A 248 -7.30 -16.23 -37.23
CA GLU A 248 -7.63 -16.99 -38.44
C GLU A 248 -8.27 -18.36 -38.14
N ARG A 249 -7.92 -19.01 -37.03
CA ARG A 249 -8.39 -20.37 -36.71
C ARG A 249 -9.86 -20.37 -36.32
N GLU A 250 -10.26 -19.32 -35.63
CA GLU A 250 -11.57 -19.05 -35.06
C GLU A 250 -12.61 -18.68 -36.14
N MET A 251 -12.16 -18.51 -37.39
CA MET A 251 -12.99 -18.26 -38.57
C MET A 251 -13.09 -19.44 -39.52
N THR A 252 -12.64 -20.63 -39.11
CA THR A 252 -12.63 -21.84 -39.95
C THR A 252 -13.42 -22.99 -39.34
N GLY A 253 -13.80 -23.96 -40.19
CA GLY A 253 -14.46 -25.20 -39.81
C GLY A 253 -15.68 -25.04 -38.89
N LYS A 254 -15.69 -25.72 -37.73
CA LYS A 254 -16.83 -25.70 -36.79
C LYS A 254 -17.05 -24.34 -36.13
N ALA A 255 -15.99 -23.57 -35.93
CA ALA A 255 -16.10 -22.23 -35.34
C ALA A 255 -16.93 -21.29 -36.23
N LEU A 256 -16.77 -21.39 -37.56
CA LEU A 256 -17.50 -20.56 -38.52
C LEU A 256 -19.03 -20.82 -38.51
N SER A 257 -19.46 -22.06 -38.25
CA SER A 257 -20.89 -22.38 -38.16
C SER A 257 -21.56 -21.73 -36.95
N GLU A 258 -20.81 -21.48 -35.88
CA GLU A 258 -21.33 -20.87 -34.64
C GLU A 258 -20.98 -19.39 -34.51
N ALA A 259 -20.20 -18.82 -35.44
CA ALA A 259 -19.74 -17.44 -35.40
C ALA A 259 -20.88 -16.41 -35.31
N PRO A 260 -20.72 -15.34 -34.50
CA PRO A 260 -21.69 -14.25 -34.42
C PRO A 260 -21.63 -13.32 -35.64
N ASP A 261 -22.75 -12.68 -35.97
CA ASP A 261 -22.81 -11.68 -37.04
C ASP A 261 -21.96 -10.44 -36.70
N GLY A 262 -21.30 -9.86 -37.69
CA GLY A 262 -20.42 -8.70 -37.51
C GLY A 262 -19.08 -9.01 -36.85
N LEU A 263 -18.71 -10.29 -36.74
CA LEU A 263 -17.38 -10.74 -36.30
C LEU A 263 -16.31 -10.25 -37.27
N LEU A 264 -15.26 -9.61 -36.75
CA LEU A 264 -14.07 -9.26 -37.51
C LEU A 264 -12.99 -10.29 -37.23
N GLY A 265 -12.37 -10.81 -38.28
CA GLY A 265 -11.16 -11.59 -38.09
C GLY A 265 -10.22 -11.53 -39.27
N LEU A 266 -9.18 -12.35 -39.18
CA LEU A 266 -7.96 -12.18 -39.96
C LEU A 266 -7.73 -13.40 -40.83
N GLN A 267 -7.22 -13.16 -42.04
CA GLN A 267 -6.73 -14.23 -42.89
C GLN A 267 -5.41 -13.82 -43.54
N LEU A 268 -4.42 -14.69 -43.46
CA LEU A 268 -3.12 -14.47 -44.11
C LEU A 268 -3.24 -14.67 -45.63
N ILE A 269 -2.82 -13.68 -46.41
CA ILE A 269 -2.77 -13.79 -47.86
C ILE A 269 -1.69 -14.81 -48.25
N ASN A 270 -2.02 -15.74 -49.15
CA ASN A 270 -1.16 -16.85 -49.57
C ASN A 270 -0.72 -17.82 -48.46
N GLY A 271 -1.31 -17.79 -47.26
CA GLY A 271 -0.90 -18.65 -46.14
C GLY A 271 -0.99 -20.15 -46.41
N LYS A 272 -1.96 -20.57 -47.23
CA LYS A 272 -2.18 -21.99 -47.61
C LYS A 272 -1.50 -22.39 -48.92
N ASN A 273 -0.89 -21.44 -49.65
CA ASN A 273 -0.33 -21.71 -50.97
C ASN A 273 1.13 -22.20 -50.86
N GLU A 274 1.31 -23.51 -50.66
CA GLU A 274 2.64 -24.13 -50.54
C GLU A 274 3.53 -23.85 -51.75
N SER A 275 2.99 -23.87 -52.97
CA SER A 275 3.78 -23.68 -54.19
C SER A 275 4.49 -22.31 -54.24
N ALA A 276 3.79 -21.25 -53.86
CA ALA A 276 4.36 -19.90 -53.80
C ALA A 276 5.43 -19.78 -52.72
N HIS A 277 5.19 -20.36 -51.53
CA HIS A 277 6.18 -20.37 -50.45
C HIS A 277 7.42 -21.21 -50.78
N ILE A 278 7.28 -22.30 -51.53
CA ILE A 278 8.41 -23.12 -51.99
C ILE A 278 9.32 -22.31 -52.91
N ALA A 279 8.75 -21.66 -53.93
CA ALA A 279 9.53 -20.86 -54.88
C ALA A 279 10.28 -19.73 -54.17
N ASP A 280 9.60 -19.01 -53.29
CA ASP A 280 10.18 -17.92 -52.49
C ASP A 280 11.25 -18.41 -51.51
N ALA A 281 11.00 -19.51 -50.78
CA ALA A 281 11.97 -20.06 -49.84
C ALA A 281 13.24 -20.55 -50.54
N VAL A 282 13.10 -21.20 -51.70
CA VAL A 282 14.25 -21.63 -52.52
C VAL A 282 15.03 -20.43 -53.03
N ALA A 283 14.37 -19.36 -53.47
CA ALA A 283 15.04 -18.13 -53.90
C ALA A 283 15.84 -17.49 -52.76
N VAL A 284 15.27 -17.39 -51.56
CA VAL A 284 15.94 -16.87 -50.36
C VAL A 284 17.14 -17.72 -49.96
N VAL A 285 17.01 -19.05 -50.01
CA VAL A 285 18.11 -19.99 -49.74
C VAL A 285 19.22 -19.83 -50.79
N ALA A 286 18.87 -19.70 -52.07
CA ALA A 286 19.83 -19.55 -53.16
C ALA A 286 20.64 -18.24 -53.04
N GLN A 287 19.95 -17.12 -52.77
CA GLN A 287 20.59 -15.83 -52.52
C GLN A 287 21.53 -15.92 -51.30
N SER A 288 21.07 -16.51 -50.21
CA SER A 288 21.86 -16.64 -48.97
C SER A 288 23.07 -17.57 -49.14
N LEU A 289 22.97 -18.59 -49.98
CA LEU A 289 24.10 -19.46 -50.33
C LEU A 289 25.15 -18.70 -51.15
N GLN A 290 24.73 -17.87 -52.10
CA GLN A 290 25.64 -17.02 -52.86
C GLN A 290 26.44 -16.09 -51.91
N GLU A 291 25.74 -15.41 -51.00
CA GLU A 291 26.38 -14.55 -49.98
C GLU A 291 27.26 -15.33 -48.99
N LEU A 292 26.91 -16.59 -48.70
CA LEU A 292 27.72 -17.45 -47.83
C LEU A 292 29.04 -17.82 -48.52
N PHE A 293 29.01 -18.25 -49.79
CA PHE A 293 30.20 -18.64 -50.55
C PHE A 293 31.15 -17.48 -50.89
N GLU A 294 30.71 -16.24 -50.70
CA GLU A 294 31.58 -15.06 -50.74
C GLU A 294 32.41 -14.89 -49.46
N LYS A 295 32.05 -15.57 -48.36
CA LYS A 295 32.80 -15.56 -47.10
C LYS A 295 33.78 -16.74 -47.05
N GLU A 296 35.05 -16.47 -46.74
CA GLU A 296 36.10 -17.50 -46.68
C GLU A 296 35.90 -18.46 -45.47
N ASN A 297 36.26 -19.74 -45.65
CA ASN A 297 36.18 -20.87 -44.70
C ASN A 297 34.79 -21.50 -44.43
N ILE A 298 34.24 -22.23 -45.42
CA ILE A 298 33.04 -23.06 -45.26
C ILE A 298 33.43 -24.53 -45.06
N THR A 299 32.92 -25.15 -43.99
CA THR A 299 32.97 -26.61 -43.78
C THR A 299 31.72 -27.26 -44.37
N GLU A 300 31.83 -28.48 -44.90
CA GLU A 300 30.64 -29.25 -45.33
C GLU A 300 29.79 -29.71 -44.13
N PRO A 301 28.47 -29.87 -44.30
CA PRO A 301 27.61 -30.51 -43.30
C PRO A 301 27.94 -32.01 -43.15
N PRO A 302 27.57 -32.63 -42.02
CA PRO A 302 27.92 -34.01 -41.68
C PRO A 302 27.37 -35.02 -42.70
N ARG A 303 28.16 -36.07 -43.01
CA ARG A 303 27.76 -37.19 -43.88
C ARG A 303 26.97 -38.22 -43.06
N GLY A 304 25.68 -37.94 -42.85
CA GLY A 304 24.78 -38.82 -42.11
C GLY A 304 24.83 -38.66 -40.59
N CYS A 305 23.89 -39.32 -39.91
CA CYS A 305 23.70 -39.22 -38.46
C CYS A 305 24.56 -40.20 -37.64
N VAL A 306 25.23 -41.16 -38.29
CA VAL A 306 26.01 -42.21 -37.59
C VAL A 306 27.47 -41.78 -37.46
N GLY A 307 28.00 -41.82 -36.24
CA GLY A 307 29.44 -41.61 -35.97
C GLY A 307 29.90 -40.15 -35.87
N ASN A 308 29.01 -39.16 -36.05
CA ASN A 308 29.37 -37.75 -35.91
C ASN A 308 28.59 -37.08 -34.77
N THR A 309 29.28 -36.79 -33.67
CA THR A 309 28.70 -36.09 -32.50
C THR A 309 28.94 -34.59 -32.51
N ASN A 310 29.71 -34.08 -33.48
CA ASN A 310 30.07 -32.67 -33.56
C ASN A 310 29.03 -31.85 -34.33
N ILE A 311 28.85 -30.60 -33.88
CA ILE A 311 28.00 -29.62 -34.57
C ILE A 311 28.65 -29.13 -35.87
N TRP A 312 27.83 -28.78 -36.86
CA TRP A 312 28.31 -28.14 -38.07
C TRP A 312 28.68 -26.68 -37.77
N ARG A 313 29.98 -26.37 -37.76
CA ARG A 313 30.51 -25.04 -37.41
C ARG A 313 29.98 -23.91 -38.31
N THR A 314 29.73 -24.20 -39.59
CA THR A 314 29.24 -23.21 -40.55
C THR A 314 27.72 -23.00 -40.46
N GLY A 315 26.97 -23.91 -39.83
CA GLY A 315 25.50 -23.83 -39.73
C GLY A 315 24.97 -22.55 -39.09
N PRO A 316 25.48 -22.11 -37.92
CA PRO A 316 25.09 -20.84 -37.31
C PRO A 316 25.42 -19.61 -38.16
N LEU A 317 26.54 -19.63 -38.89
CA LEU A 317 26.90 -18.55 -39.81
C LEU A 317 25.90 -18.50 -40.97
N PHE A 318 25.57 -19.65 -41.55
CA PHE A 318 24.58 -19.72 -42.62
C PHE A 318 23.20 -19.27 -42.16
N LYS A 319 22.77 -19.67 -40.95
CA LYS A 319 21.54 -19.17 -40.33
C LYS A 319 21.54 -17.64 -40.25
N ARG A 320 22.66 -17.02 -39.84
CA ARG A 320 22.77 -15.56 -39.73
C ARG A 320 22.63 -14.87 -41.09
N VAL A 321 23.27 -15.42 -42.13
CA VAL A 321 23.13 -14.91 -43.51
C VAL A 321 21.69 -15.04 -43.99
N LEU A 322 21.06 -16.19 -43.74
CA LEU A 322 19.65 -16.42 -44.08
C LEU A 322 18.71 -15.43 -43.38
N MET A 323 18.95 -15.14 -42.09
CA MET A 323 18.17 -14.14 -41.34
C MET A 323 18.39 -12.71 -41.85
N SER A 324 19.59 -12.35 -42.32
CA SER A 324 19.88 -11.02 -42.86
C SER A 324 19.45 -10.83 -44.31
N SER A 325 19.06 -11.92 -45.00
CA SER A 325 18.62 -11.86 -46.39
C SER A 325 17.38 -10.99 -46.54
N LYS A 326 17.37 -10.18 -47.60
CA LYS A 326 16.25 -9.31 -47.96
C LYS A 326 15.81 -9.66 -49.38
N TYR A 327 14.58 -10.16 -49.50
CA TYR A 327 14.00 -10.52 -50.79
C TYR A 327 12.69 -9.76 -51.02
N PRO A 328 12.74 -8.61 -51.74
CA PRO A 328 11.55 -7.78 -51.96
C PRO A 328 10.53 -8.38 -52.92
N ASP A 329 10.99 -9.03 -54.00
CA ASP A 329 10.18 -9.43 -55.17
C ASP A 329 9.68 -10.89 -55.09
N GLY A 330 9.16 -11.29 -53.91
CA GLY A 330 8.57 -12.62 -53.71
C GLY A 330 7.14 -12.76 -54.22
N LEU A 331 6.77 -13.96 -54.65
CA LEU A 331 5.38 -14.30 -55.03
C LEU A 331 4.42 -14.13 -53.85
N THR A 332 4.90 -14.35 -52.64
CA THR A 332 4.15 -14.17 -51.40
C THR A 332 4.33 -12.76 -50.81
N GLY A 333 5.00 -11.84 -51.51
CA GLY A 333 5.34 -10.49 -51.07
C GLY A 333 6.76 -10.39 -50.49
N ARG A 334 7.09 -9.24 -49.90
CA ARG A 334 8.41 -8.98 -49.29
C ARG A 334 8.74 -9.99 -48.19
N ILE A 335 9.96 -10.52 -48.19
CA ILE A 335 10.46 -11.48 -47.20
C ILE A 335 11.66 -10.88 -46.48
N GLU A 336 11.49 -10.73 -45.17
CA GLU A 336 12.53 -10.37 -44.21
C GLU A 336 12.25 -11.12 -42.90
N PHE A 337 13.29 -11.46 -42.16
CA PHE A 337 13.15 -12.16 -40.88
C PHE A 337 13.35 -11.21 -39.70
N ASN A 338 12.67 -11.47 -38.58
CA ASN A 338 12.97 -10.85 -37.29
C ASN A 338 14.09 -11.62 -36.57
N ASP A 339 14.45 -11.16 -35.37
CA ASP A 339 15.47 -11.81 -34.53
C ASP A 339 15.07 -13.25 -34.14
N ASP A 340 13.76 -13.52 -34.06
CA ASP A 340 13.17 -14.85 -33.86
C ASP A 340 13.06 -15.67 -35.16
N GLY A 341 13.68 -15.27 -36.28
CA GLY A 341 13.62 -16.02 -37.55
C GLY A 341 12.22 -16.15 -38.17
N ASP A 342 11.26 -15.35 -37.71
CA ASP A 342 9.90 -15.25 -38.22
C ASP A 342 9.79 -14.15 -39.27
N ARG A 343 8.93 -14.36 -40.27
CA ARG A 343 8.74 -13.39 -41.34
C ARG A 343 8.08 -12.09 -40.84
N ARG A 344 8.69 -10.96 -41.22
CA ARG A 344 8.16 -9.59 -41.06
C ARG A 344 7.36 -9.13 -42.28
N PHE A 345 6.53 -8.12 -42.07
CA PHE A 345 5.76 -7.43 -43.13
C PHE A 345 4.81 -8.32 -43.94
N ALA A 346 4.32 -9.40 -43.34
CA ALA A 346 3.30 -10.24 -43.96
C ALA A 346 1.98 -9.49 -44.11
N THR A 347 1.28 -9.75 -45.22
CA THR A 347 0.02 -9.09 -45.55
C THR A 347 -1.19 -9.91 -45.12
N TYR A 348 -2.13 -9.29 -44.43
CA TYR A 348 -3.36 -9.94 -43.96
C TYR A 348 -4.60 -9.30 -44.58
N SER A 349 -5.59 -10.09 -44.95
CA SER A 349 -6.93 -9.61 -45.29
C SER A 349 -7.79 -9.58 -44.04
N ILE A 350 -8.45 -8.45 -43.79
CA ILE A 350 -9.42 -8.29 -42.71
C ILE A 350 -10.79 -8.68 -43.25
N LEU A 351 -11.40 -9.65 -42.61
CA LEU A 351 -12.68 -10.24 -43.01
C LEU A 351 -13.76 -9.84 -42.01
N ASN A 352 -14.94 -9.56 -42.53
CA ASN A 352 -16.16 -9.42 -41.75
C ASN A 352 -17.10 -10.57 -42.08
N TYR A 353 -17.57 -11.28 -41.05
CA TYR A 353 -18.59 -12.31 -41.18
C TYR A 353 -19.99 -11.70 -41.22
N GLN A 354 -20.69 -11.92 -42.32
CA GLN A 354 -22.06 -11.48 -42.52
C GLN A 354 -22.98 -12.70 -42.56
N GLN A 355 -23.81 -12.90 -41.53
CA GLN A 355 -24.67 -14.08 -41.39
C GLN A 355 -25.74 -14.18 -42.50
N LYS A 356 -26.18 -13.04 -43.04
CA LYS A 356 -27.05 -12.96 -44.22
C LYS A 356 -26.31 -12.17 -45.31
N PRO A 357 -25.59 -12.82 -46.24
CA PRO A 357 -25.86 -14.13 -46.86
C PRO A 357 -24.94 -15.30 -46.44
N GLY A 358 -24.33 -15.28 -45.25
CA GLY A 358 -23.47 -16.37 -44.75
C GLY A 358 -22.09 -16.39 -45.41
N ARG A 359 -21.52 -15.20 -45.65
CA ARG A 359 -20.26 -15.04 -46.38
C ARG A 359 -19.24 -14.22 -45.59
N LEU A 360 -17.97 -14.54 -45.84
CA LEU A 360 -16.84 -13.72 -45.43
C LEU A 360 -16.60 -12.63 -46.47
N VAL A 361 -16.66 -11.37 -46.03
CA VAL A 361 -16.41 -10.22 -46.90
C VAL A 361 -15.11 -9.55 -46.48
N GLN A 362 -14.20 -9.36 -47.42
CA GLN A 362 -13.00 -8.59 -47.19
C GLN A 362 -13.32 -7.10 -47.06
N VAL A 363 -13.07 -6.55 -45.87
CA VAL A 363 -13.35 -5.14 -45.52
C VAL A 363 -12.09 -4.29 -45.46
N GLY A 364 -10.91 -4.90 -45.39
CA GLY A 364 -9.64 -4.20 -45.37
C GLY A 364 -8.45 -5.13 -45.64
N VAL A 365 -7.27 -4.53 -45.78
CA VAL A 365 -6.00 -5.23 -45.92
C VAL A 365 -4.96 -4.57 -45.01
N PHE A 366 -4.21 -5.38 -44.30
CA PHE A 366 -3.02 -4.96 -43.59
C PHE A 366 -1.79 -5.21 -44.46
N ASN A 367 -1.07 -4.14 -44.82
CA ASN A 367 0.09 -4.19 -45.72
C ASN A 367 1.43 -4.37 -44.98
N GLY A 368 1.42 -5.01 -43.81
CA GLY A 368 2.62 -5.26 -43.00
C GLY A 368 3.05 -4.11 -42.09
N THR A 369 2.54 -2.90 -42.33
CA THR A 369 2.89 -1.68 -41.56
C THR A 369 1.68 -0.90 -41.08
N GLN A 370 0.60 -0.88 -41.87
CA GLN A 370 -0.63 -0.17 -41.54
C GLN A 370 -1.83 -0.93 -42.10
N VAL A 371 -2.98 -0.72 -41.46
CA VAL A 371 -4.27 -1.20 -41.92
C VAL A 371 -4.83 -0.22 -42.95
N VAL A 372 -5.28 -0.75 -44.08
CA VAL A 372 -5.97 0.00 -45.13
C VAL A 372 -7.39 -0.56 -45.27
N MET A 373 -8.39 0.23 -44.89
CA MET A 373 -9.79 -0.15 -44.97
C MET A 373 -10.35 0.12 -46.37
N ASN A 374 -11.26 -0.73 -46.85
CA ASN A 374 -11.90 -0.56 -48.15
C ASN A 374 -13.17 0.32 -47.99
N PRO A 375 -13.19 1.56 -48.51
CA PRO A 375 -14.32 2.47 -48.32
C PRO A 375 -15.61 2.00 -49.02
N GLN A 376 -15.51 1.12 -50.01
CA GLN A 376 -16.67 0.62 -50.76
C GLN A 376 -17.41 -0.52 -50.03
N ARG A 377 -16.76 -1.17 -49.06
CA ARG A 377 -17.33 -2.31 -48.33
C ARG A 377 -17.69 -1.88 -46.92
N LYS A 378 -18.98 -1.71 -46.65
CA LYS A 378 -19.47 -1.37 -45.30
C LYS A 378 -19.26 -2.52 -44.32
N ILE A 379 -18.82 -2.18 -43.11
CA ILE A 379 -18.69 -3.11 -41.99
C ILE A 379 -20.06 -3.21 -41.33
N ILE A 380 -20.55 -4.44 -41.16
CA ILE A 380 -21.67 -4.76 -40.29
C ILE A 380 -21.08 -5.12 -38.92
N TRP A 381 -21.62 -4.55 -37.87
CA TRP A 381 -21.25 -4.82 -36.48
C TRP A 381 -22.28 -5.74 -35.84
N PRO A 382 -21.93 -6.41 -34.72
CA PRO A 382 -22.87 -7.23 -33.98
C PRO A 382 -24.15 -6.45 -33.63
N GLY A 383 -25.31 -7.11 -33.74
CA GLY A 383 -26.62 -6.46 -33.63
C GLY A 383 -27.16 -5.84 -34.93
N GLY A 384 -26.45 -5.98 -36.06
CA GLY A 384 -26.87 -5.47 -37.36
C GLY A 384 -26.63 -3.97 -37.55
N GLU A 385 -25.77 -3.38 -36.71
CA GLU A 385 -25.41 -1.98 -36.78
C GLU A 385 -24.42 -1.72 -37.93
N THR A 386 -24.51 -0.55 -38.56
CA THR A 386 -23.54 -0.12 -39.59
C THR A 386 -22.61 0.97 -39.10
N GLU A 387 -22.98 1.62 -38.00
CA GLU A 387 -22.14 2.60 -37.33
C GLU A 387 -21.18 1.90 -36.38
N LYS A 388 -19.96 2.42 -36.29
CA LYS A 388 -18.93 1.87 -35.42
C LYS A 388 -19.33 2.07 -33.95
N PRO A 389 -19.39 1.01 -33.12
CA PRO A 389 -19.64 1.16 -31.70
C PRO A 389 -18.45 1.82 -31.00
N VAL A 390 -18.75 2.55 -29.92
CA VAL A 390 -17.75 3.27 -29.11
C VAL A 390 -16.78 2.30 -28.41
N GLY A 391 -17.23 1.06 -28.15
CA GLY A 391 -16.38 -0.02 -27.63
C GLY A 391 -16.26 -0.09 -26.10
N TYR A 392 -16.92 0.81 -25.37
CA TYR A 392 -17.08 0.74 -23.92
C TYR A 392 -18.49 1.19 -23.53
N GLN A 393 -18.99 0.67 -22.41
CA GLN A 393 -20.27 1.07 -21.83
C GLN A 393 -20.04 1.42 -20.35
N MET A 394 -20.15 2.70 -20.04
CA MET A 394 -20.00 3.19 -18.66
C MET A 394 -21.19 2.72 -17.82
N SER A 395 -20.92 1.97 -16.75
CA SER A 395 -21.97 1.60 -15.79
C SER A 395 -22.41 2.85 -15.03
N THR A 396 -23.72 3.07 -14.94
CA THR A 396 -24.29 4.12 -14.09
C THR A 396 -24.46 3.67 -12.63
N ARG A 397 -24.29 2.37 -12.34
CA ARG A 397 -24.38 1.79 -10.99
C ARG A 397 -22.98 1.45 -10.52
N LEU A 398 -22.53 2.10 -9.44
CA LEU A 398 -21.19 1.94 -8.87
C LEU A 398 -21.24 1.17 -7.56
N LYS A 399 -20.28 0.25 -7.37
CA LYS A 399 -20.05 -0.40 -6.07
C LYS A 399 -19.04 0.42 -5.27
N ILE A 400 -19.44 0.87 -4.09
CA ILE A 400 -18.65 1.78 -3.26
C ILE A 400 -18.25 1.08 -1.99
N VAL A 401 -16.94 0.97 -1.78
CA VAL A 401 -16.39 0.45 -0.53
C VAL A 401 -16.05 1.59 0.43
N THR A 402 -16.35 1.37 1.70
CA THR A 402 -16.02 2.29 2.79
C THR A 402 -15.57 1.54 4.04
N ILE A 403 -15.12 2.28 5.05
CA ILE A 403 -14.63 1.73 6.32
C ILE A 403 -15.28 2.49 7.48
N HIS A 404 -15.51 1.79 8.59
CA HIS A 404 -15.96 2.44 9.82
C HIS A 404 -14.82 3.30 10.40
N GLN A 405 -15.03 4.62 10.41
CA GLN A 405 -14.07 5.57 10.96
C GLN A 405 -14.79 6.85 11.37
N GLU A 406 -14.97 7.06 12.68
CA GLU A 406 -15.50 8.32 13.20
C GLU A 406 -14.48 9.45 13.01
N PRO A 407 -14.89 10.69 12.64
CA PRO A 407 -16.26 11.18 12.39
C PRO A 407 -16.75 11.03 10.93
N PHE A 408 -15.99 10.37 10.06
CA PHE A 408 -16.26 10.34 8.62
C PHE A 408 -17.38 9.38 8.22
N VAL A 409 -17.43 8.21 8.88
CA VAL A 409 -18.40 7.13 8.61
C VAL A 409 -18.78 6.45 9.93
N TYR A 410 -20.01 6.69 10.35
CA TYR A 410 -20.68 6.01 11.44
C TYR A 410 -21.44 4.80 10.93
N VAL A 411 -21.46 3.74 11.74
CA VAL A 411 -22.17 2.50 11.45
C VAL A 411 -23.13 2.21 12.61
N LYS A 412 -24.40 2.00 12.28
CA LYS A 412 -25.43 1.58 13.25
C LYS A 412 -26.23 0.40 12.70
N PRO A 413 -26.71 -0.51 13.56
CA PRO A 413 -27.58 -1.58 13.12
C PRO A 413 -28.91 -1.03 12.58
N THR A 414 -29.52 -1.75 11.64
CA THR A 414 -30.87 -1.44 11.16
C THR A 414 -31.90 -1.72 12.24
N LYS A 415 -33.09 -1.11 12.12
CA LYS A 415 -34.27 -1.52 12.90
C LYS A 415 -34.71 -2.94 12.51
N SER A 416 -35.60 -3.54 13.29
CA SER A 416 -36.29 -4.80 12.96
C SER A 416 -36.90 -4.79 11.56
N ASP A 417 -37.35 -3.62 11.11
CA ASP A 417 -38.05 -3.42 9.84
C ASP A 417 -37.09 -3.23 8.65
N GLY A 418 -35.77 -3.35 8.86
CA GLY A 418 -34.74 -3.17 7.84
C GLY A 418 -34.43 -1.71 7.46
N THR A 419 -35.05 -0.73 8.13
CA THR A 419 -34.86 0.70 7.88
C THR A 419 -33.95 1.37 8.91
N CYS A 420 -33.45 2.56 8.57
CA CYS A 420 -32.61 3.36 9.46
C CYS A 420 -33.43 4.26 10.39
N LYS A 421 -32.93 4.50 11.59
CA LYS A 421 -33.53 5.45 12.53
C LYS A 421 -33.26 6.89 12.06
N GLU A 422 -34.31 7.68 11.93
CA GLU A 422 -34.23 9.11 11.64
C GLU A 422 -33.68 9.86 12.85
N GLU A 423 -32.66 10.67 12.63
CA GLU A 423 -31.98 11.49 13.63
C GLU A 423 -31.69 12.86 13.02
N TYR A 424 -31.68 13.88 13.89
CA TYR A 424 -31.48 15.27 13.49
C TYR A 424 -30.18 15.79 14.09
N THR A 425 -29.52 16.67 13.36
CA THR A 425 -28.40 17.47 13.88
C THR A 425 -28.92 18.49 14.91
N VAL A 426 -28.03 19.14 15.67
CA VAL A 426 -28.40 20.22 16.61
C VAL A 426 -29.12 21.37 15.91
N ASN A 427 -28.80 21.59 14.64
CA ASN A 427 -29.40 22.63 13.82
C ASN A 427 -30.77 22.21 13.24
N GLY A 428 -31.31 21.05 13.63
CA GLY A 428 -32.61 20.54 13.18
C GLY A 428 -32.61 19.96 11.76
N VAL A 429 -31.44 19.80 11.13
CA VAL A 429 -31.33 19.19 9.79
C VAL A 429 -31.34 17.66 9.92
N LEU A 430 -32.15 16.98 9.11
CA LEU A 430 -32.23 15.52 9.04
C LEU A 430 -30.89 14.92 8.57
N ILE A 431 -30.35 13.97 9.34
CA ILE A 431 -29.14 13.24 8.98
C ILE A 431 -29.46 12.24 7.87
N LYS A 432 -28.79 12.37 6.72
CA LYS A 432 -28.95 11.45 5.61
C LYS A 432 -28.24 10.14 5.92
N LYS A 433 -28.93 9.01 5.72
CA LYS A 433 -28.41 7.66 5.99
C LYS A 433 -28.60 6.78 4.77
N VAL A 434 -27.64 5.91 4.53
CA VAL A 434 -27.69 4.91 3.45
C VAL A 434 -27.60 3.50 4.04
N ILE A 435 -28.21 2.54 3.37
CA ILE A 435 -28.04 1.13 3.73
C ILE A 435 -26.69 0.68 3.16
N CYS A 436 -25.87 0.11 4.03
CA CYS A 436 -24.58 -0.48 3.68
C CYS A 436 -24.55 -1.94 4.12
N THR A 437 -23.99 -2.83 3.30
CA THR A 437 -23.78 -4.24 3.69
C THR A 437 -22.41 -4.39 4.32
N GLY A 438 -22.30 -5.10 5.44
CA GLY A 438 -21.01 -5.25 6.12
C GLY A 438 -21.01 -6.35 7.19
N PRO A 439 -19.82 -6.76 7.66
CA PRO A 439 -19.72 -7.71 8.76
C PRO A 439 -20.34 -7.14 10.05
N ASN A 440 -20.95 -8.01 10.86
CA ASN A 440 -21.53 -7.61 12.14
C ASN A 440 -20.42 -7.43 13.19
N GLY A 441 -19.82 -6.24 13.21
CA GLY A 441 -18.67 -5.91 14.06
C GLY A 441 -17.33 -6.10 13.35
N THR A 442 -16.24 -5.78 14.05
CA THR A 442 -14.86 -5.78 13.52
C THR A 442 -14.20 -7.17 13.52
N ILE A 443 -14.92 -8.23 13.89
CA ILE A 443 -14.36 -9.58 14.05
C ILE A 443 -14.46 -10.33 12.71
N PRO A 444 -13.35 -10.90 12.18
CA PRO A 444 -13.36 -11.64 10.91
C PRO A 444 -14.28 -12.88 10.96
N GLY A 445 -15.03 -13.12 9.88
CA GLY A 445 -15.79 -14.37 9.68
C GLY A 445 -17.28 -14.32 10.04
N GLN A 446 -17.82 -13.15 10.42
CA GLN A 446 -19.26 -12.97 10.63
C GLN A 446 -20.03 -12.77 9.30
N PRO A 447 -21.32 -13.16 9.26
CA PRO A 447 -22.14 -12.98 8.06
C PRO A 447 -22.31 -11.50 7.70
N ILE A 448 -22.38 -11.23 6.38
CA ILE A 448 -22.65 -9.90 5.84
C ILE A 448 -24.11 -9.55 6.16
N VAL A 449 -24.30 -8.48 6.95
CA VAL A 449 -25.61 -7.98 7.36
C VAL A 449 -25.84 -6.56 6.84
N PRO A 450 -27.10 -6.18 6.52
CA PRO A 450 -27.42 -4.79 6.22
C PRO A 450 -27.32 -3.93 7.49
N GLN A 451 -26.69 -2.77 7.35
CA GLN A 451 -26.43 -1.78 8.39
C GLN A 451 -26.74 -0.37 7.85
N CYS A 452 -26.83 0.60 8.75
CA CYS A 452 -27.05 2.00 8.43
C CYS A 452 -25.73 2.78 8.52
N CYS A 453 -25.25 3.27 7.40
CA CYS A 453 -24.06 4.11 7.30
C CYS A 453 -24.45 5.58 7.10
N TYR A 454 -23.77 6.47 7.82
CA TYR A 454 -23.93 7.93 7.68
C TYR A 454 -22.66 8.66 8.12
N GLY A 455 -22.55 9.95 7.80
CA GLY A 455 -21.39 10.78 8.18
C GLY A 455 -20.90 11.64 7.03
N PHE A 456 -19.78 12.33 7.26
CA PHE A 456 -19.15 13.26 6.32
C PHE A 456 -18.98 12.66 4.91
N CYS A 457 -18.41 11.45 4.82
CA CYS A 457 -18.13 10.81 3.53
C CYS A 457 -19.40 10.38 2.79
N ILE A 458 -20.47 10.05 3.54
CA ILE A 458 -21.76 9.63 2.97
C ILE A 458 -22.51 10.85 2.42
N ASP A 459 -22.49 11.98 3.12
CA ASP A 459 -23.07 13.23 2.62
C ASP A 459 -22.34 13.72 1.36
N LEU A 460 -21.01 13.62 1.33
CA LEU A 460 -20.20 13.90 0.15
C LEU A 460 -20.57 12.96 -1.01
N LEU A 461 -20.72 11.65 -0.75
CA LEU A 461 -21.14 10.68 -1.76
C LEU A 461 -22.51 11.03 -2.35
N ILE A 462 -23.51 11.34 -1.51
CA ILE A 462 -24.85 11.72 -1.97
C ILE A 462 -24.78 12.97 -2.86
N LYS A 463 -23.96 13.96 -2.48
CA LYS A 463 -23.75 15.17 -3.29
C LYS A 463 -23.13 14.85 -4.64
N LEU A 464 -22.14 13.97 -4.68
CA LEU A 464 -21.49 13.51 -5.92
C LEU A 464 -22.49 12.75 -6.82
N ALA A 465 -23.28 11.84 -6.24
CA ALA A 465 -24.31 11.08 -6.95
C ALA A 465 -25.35 11.99 -7.61
N MET A 466 -25.81 13.02 -6.89
CA MET A 466 -26.74 14.02 -7.43
C MET A 466 -26.12 14.88 -8.53
N SER A 467 -24.84 15.26 -8.39
CA SER A 467 -24.18 16.14 -9.36
C SER A 467 -23.78 15.42 -10.65
N MET A 468 -23.49 14.12 -10.59
CA MET A 468 -22.99 13.32 -11.72
C MET A 468 -24.02 12.28 -12.22
N ASN A 469 -25.20 12.20 -11.59
CA ASN A 469 -26.33 11.35 -11.95
C ASN A 469 -25.98 9.85 -12.05
N PHE A 470 -25.27 9.32 -11.04
CA PHE A 470 -25.01 7.89 -10.91
C PHE A 470 -25.74 7.30 -9.69
N THR A 471 -26.06 6.01 -9.74
CA THR A 471 -26.59 5.23 -8.62
C THR A 471 -25.47 4.43 -7.98
N TYR A 472 -25.63 4.10 -6.70
CA TYR A 472 -24.57 3.46 -5.94
C TYR A 472 -25.10 2.42 -4.96
N GLU A 473 -24.23 1.47 -4.64
CA GLU A 473 -24.41 0.53 -3.53
C GLU A 473 -23.19 0.61 -2.63
N VAL A 474 -23.42 0.77 -1.34
CA VAL A 474 -22.34 0.92 -0.37
C VAL A 474 -22.15 -0.39 0.38
N HIS A 475 -20.90 -0.81 0.52
CA HIS A 475 -20.53 -1.90 1.42
C HIS A 475 -19.33 -1.53 2.28
N LEU A 476 -19.28 -2.12 3.46
CA LEU A 476 -18.14 -2.00 4.37
C LEU A 476 -17.09 -3.05 4.00
N VAL A 477 -15.83 -2.66 4.07
CA VAL A 477 -14.69 -3.55 3.85
C VAL A 477 -14.74 -4.77 4.76
N ALA A 478 -14.43 -5.94 4.23
CA ALA A 478 -14.59 -7.21 4.95
C ALA A 478 -13.61 -7.39 6.12
N ASP A 479 -12.39 -6.88 6.01
CA ASP A 479 -11.29 -7.07 6.98
C ASP A 479 -11.12 -5.90 7.97
N GLY A 480 -11.92 -4.84 7.81
CA GLY A 480 -11.85 -3.64 8.65
C GLY A 480 -10.58 -2.80 8.45
N LYS A 481 -9.83 -2.97 7.35
CA LYS A 481 -8.53 -2.31 7.13
C LYS A 481 -8.52 -1.39 5.91
N PHE A 482 -7.68 -0.34 5.97
CA PHE A 482 -7.51 0.59 4.86
C PHE A 482 -6.82 -0.03 3.64
N GLY A 483 -5.86 -0.92 3.87
CA GLY A 483 -5.13 -1.62 2.84
C GLY A 483 -3.65 -1.22 2.77
N THR A 484 -2.80 -2.24 2.92
CA THR A 484 -1.34 -2.20 2.88
C THR A 484 -0.81 -3.41 2.10
N GLN A 485 0.43 -3.32 1.63
CA GLN A 485 1.05 -4.44 0.92
C GLN A 485 1.57 -5.48 1.92
N GLU A 486 1.01 -6.68 1.87
CA GLU A 486 1.47 -7.82 2.64
C GLU A 486 2.13 -8.86 1.74
N ARG A 487 3.10 -9.59 2.31
CA ARG A 487 3.70 -10.75 1.63
C ARG A 487 2.87 -11.97 1.96
N VAL A 488 2.30 -12.60 0.94
CA VAL A 488 1.44 -13.77 1.12
C VAL A 488 2.29 -15.05 1.12
N ASN A 489 2.08 -15.92 2.12
CA ASN A 489 2.65 -17.28 2.21
C ASN A 489 4.18 -17.38 2.04
N ASN A 490 4.96 -16.48 2.66
CA ASN A 490 6.43 -16.43 2.51
C ASN A 490 6.92 -16.35 1.05
N SER A 491 6.04 -16.06 0.10
CA SER A 491 6.42 -15.81 -1.28
C SER A 491 6.89 -14.36 -1.44
N ASN A 492 7.63 -14.09 -2.52
CA ASN A 492 7.98 -12.72 -2.89
C ASN A 492 6.79 -11.94 -3.47
N LYS A 493 5.59 -12.55 -3.57
CA LYS A 493 4.40 -11.90 -4.09
C LYS A 493 3.81 -10.98 -3.03
N LYS A 494 3.72 -9.69 -3.35
CA LYS A 494 3.04 -8.69 -2.53
C LYS A 494 1.60 -8.58 -3.01
N GLU A 495 0.65 -8.75 -2.11
CA GLU A 495 -0.77 -8.54 -2.39
C GLU A 495 -1.30 -7.42 -1.50
N TRP A 496 -2.34 -6.73 -1.99
CA TRP A 496 -3.00 -5.66 -1.26
C TRP A 496 -4.13 -6.25 -0.43
N ASN A 497 -4.16 -5.95 0.86
CA ASN A 497 -5.31 -6.23 1.72
C ASN A 497 -6.23 -4.99 1.81
N GLY A 498 -7.29 -5.06 2.63
CA GLY A 498 -8.19 -3.93 2.90
C GLY A 498 -9.02 -3.46 1.72
N MET A 499 -9.52 -2.22 1.85
CA MET A 499 -10.25 -1.52 0.80
C MET A 499 -9.44 -1.44 -0.52
N MET A 500 -8.12 -1.30 -0.41
CA MET A 500 -7.23 -1.31 -1.58
C MET A 500 -7.26 -2.64 -2.33
N GLY A 501 -7.26 -3.77 -1.61
CA GLY A 501 -7.38 -5.10 -2.17
C GLY A 501 -8.72 -5.33 -2.88
N GLU A 502 -9.83 -4.90 -2.26
CA GLU A 502 -11.16 -5.02 -2.86
C GLU A 502 -11.33 -4.17 -4.14
N LEU A 503 -10.77 -2.96 -4.16
CA LEU A 503 -10.77 -2.09 -5.34
C LEU A 503 -9.97 -2.70 -6.50
N LEU A 504 -8.77 -3.22 -6.22
CA LEU A 504 -7.93 -3.87 -7.23
C LEU A 504 -8.49 -5.23 -7.68
N GLY A 505 -9.20 -5.93 -6.79
CA GLY A 505 -9.91 -7.16 -7.08
C GLY A 505 -11.18 -6.97 -7.91
N GLY A 506 -11.63 -5.74 -8.15
CA GLY A 506 -12.86 -5.43 -8.88
C GLY A 506 -14.15 -5.70 -8.09
N LEU A 507 -14.06 -5.90 -6.77
CA LEU A 507 -15.21 -6.01 -5.89
C LEU A 507 -15.86 -4.63 -5.64
N ALA A 508 -15.05 -3.57 -5.70
CA ALA A 508 -15.49 -2.19 -5.62
C ALA A 508 -14.96 -1.38 -6.83
N ASP A 509 -15.71 -0.36 -7.23
CA ASP A 509 -15.34 0.55 -8.32
C ASP A 509 -14.73 1.85 -7.80
N MET A 510 -15.16 2.27 -6.61
CA MET A 510 -14.75 3.52 -5.97
C MET A 510 -14.62 3.35 -4.45
N ILE A 511 -13.60 3.97 -3.87
CA ILE A 511 -13.40 4.07 -2.42
C ILE A 511 -13.81 5.45 -1.95
N VAL A 512 -14.81 5.53 -1.07
CA VAL A 512 -15.24 6.77 -0.43
C VAL A 512 -15.09 6.64 1.08
N ALA A 513 -13.91 7.01 1.56
CA ALA A 513 -13.45 6.87 2.93
C ALA A 513 -12.38 7.93 3.24
N PRO A 514 -11.98 8.14 4.50
CA PRO A 514 -10.79 8.94 4.84
C PRO A 514 -9.50 8.19 4.45
N LEU A 515 -9.30 7.99 3.14
CA LEU A 515 -8.16 7.27 2.58
C LEU A 515 -7.02 8.26 2.30
N THR A 516 -5.91 8.12 3.03
CA THR A 516 -4.72 8.96 2.85
C THR A 516 -4.09 8.74 1.47
N ILE A 517 -3.88 9.83 0.73
CA ILE A 517 -3.13 9.84 -0.52
C ILE A 517 -1.64 9.62 -0.21
N ASN A 518 -1.06 8.54 -0.74
CA ASN A 518 0.37 8.23 -0.60
C ASN A 518 0.96 7.76 -1.94
N ASN A 519 2.30 7.79 -2.04
CA ASN A 519 3.00 7.40 -3.27
C ASN A 519 2.82 5.90 -3.60
N GLU A 520 2.81 5.03 -2.59
CA GLU A 520 2.69 3.58 -2.78
C GLU A 520 1.34 3.17 -3.37
N ARG A 521 0.23 3.75 -2.90
CA ARG A 521 -1.11 3.49 -3.46
C ARG A 521 -1.28 4.17 -4.82
N ALA A 522 -0.74 5.38 -5.02
CA ALA A 522 -0.84 6.11 -6.29
C ALA A 522 -0.16 5.37 -7.47
N GLN A 523 0.76 4.44 -7.19
CA GLN A 523 1.32 3.55 -8.20
C GLN A 523 0.32 2.53 -8.76
N TYR A 524 -0.76 2.21 -8.04
CA TYR A 524 -1.73 1.16 -8.42
C TYR A 524 -3.13 1.71 -8.66
N ILE A 525 -3.52 2.78 -7.98
CA ILE A 525 -4.84 3.42 -8.09
C ILE A 525 -4.70 4.88 -8.46
N GLU A 526 -5.79 5.46 -8.95
CA GLU A 526 -5.88 6.89 -9.25
C GLU A 526 -6.66 7.59 -8.13
N PHE A 527 -6.12 8.69 -7.62
CA PHE A 527 -6.78 9.51 -6.60
C PHE A 527 -7.48 10.71 -7.23
N SER A 528 -8.59 11.13 -6.62
CA SER A 528 -9.17 12.44 -6.84
C SER A 528 -8.28 13.56 -6.28
N LYS A 529 -8.66 14.81 -6.56
CA LYS A 529 -8.16 15.92 -5.74
C LYS A 529 -8.55 15.73 -4.26
N PRO A 530 -7.69 16.13 -3.31
CA PRO A 530 -7.96 15.93 -1.90
C PRO A 530 -9.20 16.74 -1.48
N PHE A 531 -10.12 16.10 -0.75
CA PHE A 531 -11.32 16.76 -0.22
C PHE A 531 -11.11 17.30 1.20
N LYS A 532 -10.09 16.82 1.91
CA LYS A 532 -9.68 17.30 3.24
C LYS A 532 -8.17 17.23 3.34
N TYR A 533 -7.55 18.36 3.71
CA TYR A 533 -6.12 18.42 4.06
C TYR A 533 -5.94 18.10 5.53
N GLN A 534 -4.92 17.30 5.86
CA GLN A 534 -4.67 16.83 7.22
C GLN A 534 -3.19 16.50 7.42
N GLY A 535 -2.73 16.38 8.65
CA GLY A 535 -1.40 15.85 8.98
C GLY A 535 -1.45 14.91 10.18
N LEU A 536 -0.32 14.30 10.52
CA LEU A 536 -0.21 13.52 11.74
C LEU A 536 -0.04 14.45 12.94
N THR A 537 -0.72 14.10 14.02
CA THR A 537 -0.57 14.75 15.32
C THR A 537 -0.54 13.69 16.43
N ILE A 538 -0.27 14.14 17.65
CA ILE A 538 -0.10 13.29 18.81
C ILE A 538 -1.22 13.60 19.79
N LEU A 539 -1.98 12.58 20.17
CA LEU A 539 -3.01 12.65 21.21
C LEU A 539 -2.40 12.23 22.54
N VAL A 540 -2.59 13.06 23.56
CA VAL A 540 -2.21 12.76 24.94
C VAL A 540 -3.37 13.07 25.88
N LYS A 541 -3.36 12.43 27.05
CA LYS A 541 -4.33 12.76 28.10
C LYS A 541 -3.96 14.09 28.76
N LYS A 542 -4.96 14.92 29.01
CA LYS A 542 -4.81 16.15 29.79
C LYS A 542 -4.69 15.79 31.27
N GLU A 543 -3.51 15.93 31.84
CA GLU A 543 -3.31 15.78 33.28
C GLU A 543 -3.85 17.01 34.02
N ILE A 544 -4.70 16.77 35.01
CA ILE A 544 -5.20 17.80 35.93
C ILE A 544 -4.30 17.73 37.17
N PRO A 545 -3.59 18.82 37.53
CA PRO A 545 -2.73 18.81 38.71
C PRO A 545 -3.60 18.58 39.95
N ARG A 546 -3.24 17.58 40.76
CA ARG A 546 -3.82 17.35 42.09
C ARG A 546 -2.82 17.84 43.12
N SER A 547 -3.27 18.73 43.99
CA SER A 547 -2.51 19.22 45.13
C SER A 547 -2.59 18.25 46.30
N THR A 548 -1.56 18.26 47.13
CA THR A 548 -1.49 17.44 48.35
C THR A 548 -1.89 18.28 49.56
N LEU A 549 -2.54 17.66 50.57
CA LEU A 549 -3.06 18.35 51.77
C LEU A 549 -1.98 18.96 52.67
N ASP A 550 -0.72 18.58 52.48
CA ASP A 550 0.47 19.08 53.19
C ASP A 550 1.13 20.30 52.52
N SER A 551 0.55 20.81 51.42
CA SER A 551 1.10 21.93 50.63
C SER A 551 1.47 23.16 51.48
N PHE A 552 0.78 23.44 52.58
CA PHE A 552 1.07 24.60 53.44
C PHE A 552 2.31 24.43 54.33
N MET A 553 2.74 23.20 54.63
CA MET A 553 3.94 22.90 55.43
C MET A 553 5.19 22.80 54.57
N GLN A 554 5.05 22.52 53.26
CA GLN A 554 6.15 22.35 52.30
C GLN A 554 7.18 23.51 52.22
N PRO A 555 6.82 24.79 52.45
CA PRO A 555 7.80 25.88 52.38
C PRO A 555 8.93 25.78 53.41
N PHE A 556 8.75 25.03 54.52
CA PHE A 556 9.80 24.78 55.50
C PHE A 556 9.94 23.29 55.77
N GLN A 557 11.18 22.83 55.94
CA GLN A 557 11.45 21.46 56.35
C GLN A 557 10.85 21.21 57.75
N SER A 558 10.34 20.00 58.00
CA SER A 558 9.77 19.61 59.31
C SER A 558 10.73 19.84 60.49
N THR A 559 12.03 19.73 60.25
CA THR A 559 13.09 20.04 61.23
C THR A 559 13.12 21.51 61.61
N LEU A 560 12.93 22.43 60.65
CA LEU A 560 12.92 23.87 60.89
C LEU A 560 11.71 24.28 61.73
N TRP A 561 10.53 23.69 61.46
CA TRP A 561 9.33 23.92 62.27
C TRP A 561 9.55 23.58 63.75
N LEU A 562 10.19 22.44 64.03
CA LEU A 562 10.54 22.03 65.39
C LEU A 562 11.58 22.95 66.02
N LEU A 563 12.61 23.38 65.27
CA LEU A 563 13.64 24.29 65.76
C LEU A 563 13.09 25.67 66.07
N VAL A 564 12.20 26.21 65.23
CA VAL A 564 11.51 27.48 65.50
C VAL A 564 10.67 27.33 66.76
N GLY A 565 9.87 26.27 66.89
CA GLY A 565 9.09 26.01 68.10
C GLY A 565 9.95 25.90 69.37
N LEU A 566 11.09 25.22 69.31
CA LEU A 566 12.04 25.13 70.43
C LEU A 566 12.65 26.50 70.77
N SER A 567 13.02 27.29 69.75
CA SER A 567 13.62 28.61 69.94
C SER A 567 12.68 29.58 70.67
N VAL A 568 11.37 29.52 70.42
CA VAL A 568 10.35 30.32 71.11
C VAL A 568 10.38 30.08 72.63
N HIS A 569 10.50 28.82 73.04
CA HIS A 569 10.55 28.43 74.46
C HIS A 569 11.87 28.83 75.12
N VAL A 570 13.00 28.67 74.41
CA VAL A 570 14.31 29.12 74.89
C VAL A 570 14.33 30.63 75.12
N VAL A 571 13.78 31.41 74.18
CA VAL A 571 13.67 32.87 74.30
C VAL A 571 12.73 33.26 75.44
N ALA A 572 11.59 32.59 75.61
CA ALA A 572 10.66 32.85 76.70
C ALA A 572 11.31 32.63 78.08
N VAL A 573 12.05 31.53 78.27
CA VAL A 573 12.79 31.26 79.51
C VAL A 573 13.89 32.31 79.72
N MET A 574 14.63 32.68 78.68
CA MET A 574 15.68 33.70 78.80
C MET A 574 15.11 35.09 79.12
N LEU A 575 13.98 35.49 78.53
CA LEU A 575 13.28 36.72 78.88
C LEU A 575 12.85 36.70 80.36
N TYR A 576 12.29 35.58 80.83
CA TYR A 576 11.93 35.41 82.24
C TYR A 576 13.14 35.51 83.18
N LEU A 577 14.25 34.82 82.87
CA LEU A 577 15.45 34.87 83.71
C LEU A 577 16.10 36.26 83.73
N LEU A 578 16.21 36.91 82.56
CA LEU A 578 16.80 38.26 82.46
C LEU A 578 15.96 39.30 83.19
N ASP A 579 14.63 39.22 83.12
CA ASP A 579 13.75 40.15 83.83
C ASP A 579 13.72 39.86 85.34
N ARG A 580 13.85 38.59 85.74
CA ARG A 580 13.91 38.16 87.15
C ARG A 580 15.21 38.52 87.86
N PHE A 581 16.35 38.44 87.17
CA PHE A 581 17.68 38.69 87.75
C PHE A 581 18.21 40.11 87.53
N SER A 582 17.59 40.92 86.66
CA SER A 582 18.00 42.31 86.45
C SER A 582 17.66 43.19 87.66
N PRO A 583 18.62 44.00 88.18
CA PRO A 583 18.39 44.89 89.31
C PRO A 583 17.37 46.01 89.00
N PHE A 584 17.12 46.29 87.71
CA PHE A 584 16.14 47.29 87.26
C PHE A 584 14.72 46.73 87.07
N GLY A 585 14.53 45.40 87.05
CA GLY A 585 13.20 44.78 87.03
C GLY A 585 12.45 44.89 88.38
N ARG A 586 13.14 45.35 89.44
CA ARG A 586 12.65 45.49 90.82
C ARG A 586 12.42 46.93 91.31
N PHE A 587 12.62 47.95 90.48
CA PHE A 587 12.38 49.34 90.91
C PHE A 587 10.87 49.63 91.01
N LYS A 588 10.32 49.55 92.23
CA LYS A 588 9.01 50.11 92.60
C LYS A 588 9.14 51.63 92.74
N VAL A 589 8.55 52.39 91.83
CA VAL A 589 8.23 53.80 92.09
C VAL A 589 6.86 53.79 92.77
N ASN A 590 6.79 54.27 94.01
CA ASN A 590 5.54 54.44 94.74
C ASN A 590 4.69 55.52 94.05
N SER A 591 3.69 55.11 93.29
CA SER A 591 2.52 55.92 92.94
C SER A 591 1.32 54.98 92.79
N GLU A 592 0.20 55.35 93.43
CA GLU A 592 -1.02 54.56 93.65
C GLU A 592 -1.88 54.33 92.38
N GLU A 593 -1.29 53.90 91.26
CA GLU A 593 -2.03 53.50 90.06
C GLU A 593 -1.62 52.08 89.63
N GLU A 594 -2.64 51.20 89.55
CA GLU A 594 -2.71 49.81 89.06
C GLU A 594 -1.44 48.93 89.19
N GLU A 595 -1.54 47.87 90.01
CA GLU A 595 -0.53 46.81 90.15
C GLU A 595 -0.25 46.10 88.81
N GLU A 596 0.69 46.60 88.03
CA GLU A 596 1.27 45.82 86.93
C GLU A 596 2.29 44.82 87.50
N ASP A 597 1.84 43.57 87.62
CA ASP A 597 2.62 42.43 88.14
C ASP A 597 3.94 42.19 87.38
N ALA A 598 4.95 41.63 88.07
CA ALA A 598 6.22 41.23 87.46
C ALA A 598 6.01 40.13 86.40
N LEU A 599 6.84 40.11 85.36
CA LEU A 599 6.72 39.19 84.23
C LEU A 599 6.83 37.71 84.71
N THR A 600 5.69 37.03 84.76
CA THR A 600 5.58 35.60 85.10
C THR A 600 6.03 34.73 83.92
N LEU A 601 6.47 33.49 84.18
CA LEU A 601 6.91 32.57 83.11
C LEU A 601 5.81 32.38 82.04
N SER A 602 4.53 32.33 82.43
CA SER A 602 3.40 32.25 81.49
C SER A 602 3.26 33.51 80.64
N SER A 603 3.38 34.71 81.23
CA SER A 603 3.35 35.97 80.48
C SER A 603 4.52 36.09 79.50
N ALA A 604 5.71 35.57 79.85
CA ALA A 604 6.87 35.50 78.96
C ALA A 604 6.64 34.55 77.76
N MET A 605 6.00 33.41 78.00
CA MET A 605 5.63 32.46 76.93
C MET A 605 4.59 33.06 75.98
N TRP A 606 3.54 33.70 76.51
CA TRP A 606 2.53 34.40 75.70
C TRP A 606 3.13 35.55 74.90
N PHE A 607 4.05 36.32 75.49
CA PHE A 607 4.78 37.36 74.78
C PHE A 607 5.62 36.79 73.60
N SER A 608 6.39 35.71 73.83
CA SER A 608 7.24 35.09 72.80
C SER A 608 6.41 34.51 71.64
N TRP A 609 5.32 33.80 71.94
CA TRP A 609 4.37 33.26 70.94
C TRP A 609 3.58 34.35 70.22
N GLY A 610 3.15 35.39 70.94
CA GLY A 610 2.41 36.53 70.39
C GLY A 610 3.22 37.26 69.32
N VAL A 611 4.50 37.54 69.59
CA VAL A 611 5.41 38.19 68.63
C VAL A 611 5.62 37.32 67.38
N LEU A 612 5.78 35.99 67.52
CA LEU A 612 5.96 35.09 66.37
C LEU A 612 4.70 35.01 65.48
N LEU A 613 3.53 34.96 66.10
CA LEU A 613 2.24 34.82 65.41
C LEU A 613 1.67 36.17 64.94
N ASN A 614 2.37 37.28 65.15
CA ASN A 614 1.85 38.63 64.96
C ASN A 614 0.50 38.86 65.69
N SER A 615 0.34 38.23 66.85
CA SER A 615 -0.85 38.33 67.70
C SER A 615 -0.58 39.30 68.86
N GLY A 616 -1.51 40.24 69.09
CA GLY A 616 -1.42 41.23 70.17
C GLY A 616 -1.78 40.70 71.56
N ILE A 617 -1.90 39.38 71.73
CA ILE A 617 -2.28 38.73 72.99
C ILE A 617 -1.01 38.57 73.85
N GLY A 618 -0.78 39.53 74.74
CA GLY A 618 0.30 39.47 75.72
C GLY A 618 0.08 40.48 76.84
N GLU A 619 -0.32 40.00 78.02
CA GLU A 619 -0.58 40.83 79.20
C GLU A 619 0.70 41.22 79.97
N GLY A 620 1.88 41.15 79.35
CA GLY A 620 3.14 41.47 80.00
C GLY A 620 4.23 41.90 79.02
N ALA A 621 4.75 43.11 79.21
CA ALA A 621 5.89 43.64 78.44
C ALA A 621 7.18 43.60 79.28
N PRO A 622 8.35 43.28 78.70
CA PRO A 622 9.61 43.24 79.43
C PRO A 622 9.98 44.63 79.97
N ARG A 623 10.26 44.70 81.28
CA ARG A 623 10.64 45.94 81.98
C ARG A 623 12.12 46.22 81.90
N SER A 624 12.96 45.19 82.05
CA SER A 624 14.41 45.35 82.03
C SER A 624 14.94 45.75 80.65
N PHE A 625 15.93 46.65 80.63
CA PHE A 625 16.55 47.11 79.38
C PHE A 625 17.15 45.95 78.56
N SER A 626 17.77 44.98 79.24
CA SER A 626 18.29 43.75 78.64
C SER A 626 17.19 42.91 77.97
N ALA A 627 16.04 42.74 78.62
CA ALA A 627 14.92 41.98 78.05
C ALA A 627 14.23 42.73 76.90
N ARG A 628 14.19 44.08 76.93
CA ARG A 628 13.69 44.88 75.80
C ARG A 628 14.55 44.74 74.55
N ILE A 629 15.88 44.76 74.68
CA ILE A 629 16.79 44.51 73.56
C ILE A 629 16.61 43.09 73.01
N LEU A 630 16.54 42.08 73.90
CA LEU A 630 16.28 40.70 73.48
C LEU A 630 14.92 40.57 72.76
N GLY A 631 13.88 41.24 73.27
CA GLY A 631 12.55 41.30 72.65
C GLY A 631 12.54 41.98 71.28
N MET A 632 13.31 43.07 71.09
CA MET A 632 13.47 43.73 69.78
C MET A 632 14.15 42.82 68.76
N VAL A 633 15.22 42.11 69.17
CA VAL A 633 15.91 41.15 68.29
C VAL A 633 15.01 39.97 67.96
N TRP A 634 14.25 39.46 68.93
CA TRP A 634 13.26 38.41 68.72
C TRP A 634 12.17 38.83 67.73
N ALA A 635 11.64 40.04 67.84
CA ALA A 635 10.67 40.59 66.88
C ALA A 635 11.27 40.70 65.46
N GLY A 636 12.53 41.13 65.34
CA GLY A 636 13.25 41.12 64.06
C GLY A 636 13.39 39.72 63.47
N PHE A 637 13.76 38.73 64.29
CA PHE A 637 13.85 37.33 63.89
C PHE A 637 12.48 36.76 63.45
N ALA A 638 11.42 37.02 64.20
CA ALA A 638 10.06 36.60 63.85
C ALA A 638 9.61 37.16 62.49
N MET A 639 9.84 38.45 62.25
CA MET A 639 9.55 39.08 60.95
C MET A 639 10.32 38.44 59.79
N ILE A 640 11.60 38.09 60.00
CA ILE A 640 12.41 37.40 58.99
C ILE A 640 11.85 36.01 58.68
N ILE A 641 11.40 35.26 59.69
CA ILE A 641 10.82 33.93 59.50
C ILE A 641 9.50 34.02 58.70
N VAL A 642 8.61 34.95 59.04
CA VAL A 642 7.34 35.16 58.31
C VAL A 642 7.60 35.64 56.87
N ALA A 643 8.53 36.57 56.68
CA ALA A 643 8.93 37.03 55.35
C ALA A 643 9.53 35.90 54.51
N SER A 644 10.34 35.02 55.11
CA SER A 644 10.94 33.87 54.43
C SER A 644 9.89 32.82 54.05
N TYR A 645 8.91 32.57 54.91
CA TYR A 645 7.79 31.66 54.62
C TYR A 645 6.97 32.15 53.43
N THR A 646 6.58 33.43 53.45
CA THR A 646 5.79 34.04 52.38
C THR A 646 6.56 34.13 51.05
N ALA A 647 7.86 34.41 51.10
CA ALA A 647 8.73 34.40 49.92
C ALA A 647 8.87 33.00 49.31
N ASN A 648 9.08 31.96 50.14
CA ASN A 648 9.25 30.60 49.63
C ASN A 648 7.93 29.99 49.12
N LEU A 649 6.81 30.31 49.76
CA LEU A 649 5.47 29.94 49.25
C LEU A 649 5.21 30.56 47.87
N ALA A 650 5.53 31.84 47.69
CA ALA A 650 5.40 32.52 46.41
C ALA A 650 6.30 31.91 45.33
N ALA A 651 7.55 31.58 45.67
CA ALA A 651 8.48 30.91 44.75
C ALA A 651 7.99 29.53 44.32
N PHE A 652 7.43 28.75 45.26
CA PHE A 652 6.90 27.41 44.98
C PHE A 652 5.73 27.45 44.00
N LEU A 653 4.78 28.36 44.18
CA LEU A 653 3.63 28.52 43.27
C LEU A 653 4.01 28.91 41.85
N VAL A 654 5.17 29.56 41.65
CA VAL A 654 5.70 29.91 40.33
C VAL A 654 6.43 28.73 39.68
N LEU A 655 7.10 27.89 40.49
CA LEU A 655 7.92 26.77 40.04
C LEU A 655 7.14 25.47 39.82
N ASP A 656 5.99 25.29 40.46
CA ASP A 656 5.12 24.12 40.28
C ASP A 656 4.32 24.19 38.97
N ARG A 657 5.02 24.46 37.87
CA ARG A 657 4.47 24.29 36.52
C ARG A 657 4.44 22.80 36.22
N PRO A 658 3.29 22.25 35.78
CA PRO A 658 3.25 20.87 35.32
C PRO A 658 4.25 20.66 34.19
N GLU A 659 4.77 19.44 34.05
CA GLU A 659 5.70 19.09 32.98
C GLU A 659 5.21 19.60 31.63
N GLU A 660 6.11 20.16 30.84
CA GLU A 660 5.77 20.67 29.52
C GLU A 660 5.22 19.53 28.65
N ARG A 661 4.13 19.84 27.94
CA ARG A 661 3.52 18.90 26.98
C ARG A 661 4.55 18.57 25.89
N ILE A 662 4.38 17.41 25.27
CA ILE A 662 5.19 16.98 24.13
C ILE A 662 5.18 18.09 23.07
N THR A 663 6.37 18.57 22.72
CA THR A 663 6.54 19.70 21.79
C THR A 663 6.23 19.31 20.35
N GLY A 664 6.41 18.03 19.99
CA GLY A 664 6.09 17.46 18.69
C GLY A 664 6.93 16.22 18.39
N ILE A 665 7.09 15.89 17.11
CA ILE A 665 7.80 14.66 16.68
C ILE A 665 9.30 14.63 17.03
N ASN A 666 9.92 15.79 17.25
CA ASN A 666 11.33 15.90 17.61
C ASN A 666 11.58 15.92 19.12
N ASP A 667 10.54 15.68 19.92
CA ASP A 667 10.67 15.63 21.37
C ASP A 667 11.64 14.50 21.80
N PRO A 668 12.58 14.78 22.73
CA PRO A 668 13.50 13.77 23.23
C PRO A 668 12.82 12.53 23.81
N ARG A 669 11.64 12.68 24.42
CA ARG A 669 10.85 11.57 24.99
C ARG A 669 10.36 10.59 23.93
N LEU A 670 10.14 11.07 22.71
CA LEU A 670 9.76 10.23 21.57
C LEU A 670 10.99 9.68 20.85
N ARG A 671 12.01 10.52 20.61
CA ARG A 671 13.23 10.14 19.87
C ARG A 671 14.08 9.10 20.59
N ASN A 672 14.13 9.16 21.92
CA ASN A 672 14.80 8.19 22.77
C ASN A 672 13.73 7.38 23.51
N PRO A 673 13.20 6.31 22.89
CA PRO A 673 12.13 5.51 23.48
C PRO A 673 12.58 4.91 24.81
N SER A 674 11.71 4.99 25.81
CA SER A 674 11.88 4.34 27.10
C SER A 674 10.65 3.51 27.42
N ASP A 675 10.80 2.43 28.19
CA ASP A 675 9.67 1.59 28.59
C ASP A 675 8.71 2.32 29.55
N LYS A 676 9.16 3.42 30.15
CA LYS A 676 8.32 4.30 31.00
C LYS A 676 7.33 5.13 30.18
N PHE A 677 7.66 5.44 28.93
CA PHE A 677 6.85 6.30 28.07
C PHE A 677 6.42 5.53 26.81
N ILE A 678 5.26 4.89 26.90
CA ILE A 678 4.72 4.05 25.83
C ILE A 678 3.92 4.91 24.86
N TYR A 679 4.28 4.83 23.57
CA TYR A 679 3.55 5.44 22.47
C TYR A 679 3.36 4.43 21.34
N ALA A 680 2.27 4.57 20.60
CA ALA A 680 1.86 3.60 19.60
C ALA A 680 1.04 4.24 18.48
N THR A 681 0.82 3.45 17.41
CA THR A 681 -0.12 3.77 16.35
C THR A 681 -0.98 2.54 16.00
N VAL A 682 -1.79 2.63 14.96
CA VAL A 682 -2.59 1.48 14.48
C VAL A 682 -1.78 0.65 13.49
N LYS A 683 -1.82 -0.68 13.61
CA LYS A 683 -1.15 -1.61 12.70
C LYS A 683 -1.68 -1.48 11.28
N GLN A 684 -0.81 -1.72 10.29
CA GLN A 684 -1.21 -1.78 8.88
C GLN A 684 -1.97 -0.51 8.44
N SER A 685 -1.53 0.63 8.95
CA SER A 685 -2.07 1.95 8.63
C SER A 685 -1.12 2.72 7.72
N SER A 686 -1.59 3.86 7.21
CA SER A 686 -0.72 4.82 6.51
C SER A 686 0.41 5.35 7.42
N VAL A 687 0.14 5.47 8.72
CA VAL A 687 1.12 5.90 9.74
C VAL A 687 2.21 4.85 9.93
N ASP A 688 1.82 3.58 10.03
CA ASP A 688 2.76 2.45 10.14
C ASP A 688 3.71 2.38 8.93
N ILE A 689 3.17 2.50 7.71
CA ILE A 689 3.96 2.58 6.47
C ILE A 689 4.94 3.76 6.50
N TYR A 690 4.49 4.92 6.97
CA TYR A 690 5.32 6.12 7.05
C TYR A 690 6.54 5.90 7.95
N PHE A 691 6.35 5.39 9.17
CA PHE A 691 7.44 5.13 10.12
C PHE A 691 8.36 4.00 9.67
N ARG A 692 7.81 2.97 9.02
CA ARG A 692 8.62 1.88 8.44
C ARG A 692 9.52 2.37 7.31
N ARG A 693 9.09 3.36 6.53
CA ARG A 693 9.84 3.92 5.40
C ARG A 693 10.95 4.87 5.84
N GLN A 694 10.72 5.66 6.88
CA GLN A 694 11.67 6.70 7.29
C GLN A 694 12.83 6.12 8.10
N VAL A 695 14.03 6.09 7.52
CA VAL A 695 15.23 5.53 8.16
C VAL A 695 15.60 6.25 9.46
N GLU A 696 15.41 7.58 9.50
CA GLU A 696 15.69 8.44 10.66
C GLU A 696 14.78 8.15 11.87
N LEU A 697 13.60 7.56 11.65
CA LEU A 697 12.61 7.26 12.69
C LEU A 697 12.58 5.76 13.03
N SER A 698 13.55 4.99 12.54
CA SER A 698 13.58 3.53 12.72
C SER A 698 13.63 3.08 14.18
N THR A 699 14.23 3.86 15.07
CA THR A 699 14.23 3.59 16.52
C THR A 699 12.83 3.70 17.11
N MET A 700 12.08 4.75 16.73
CA MET A 700 10.69 4.94 17.13
C MET A 700 9.81 3.82 16.58
N TYR A 701 9.98 3.47 15.31
CA TYR A 701 9.23 2.39 14.67
C TYR A 701 9.36 1.06 15.44
N ARG A 702 10.58 0.66 15.83
CA ARG A 702 10.81 -0.58 16.60
C ARG A 702 10.15 -0.57 17.98
N HIS A 703 9.98 0.60 18.59
CA HIS A 703 9.30 0.74 19.87
C HIS A 703 7.78 0.64 19.71
N MET A 704 7.23 1.33 18.70
CA MET A 704 5.80 1.29 18.38
C MET A 704 5.34 -0.09 17.90
N GLU A 705 6.15 -0.79 17.10
CA GLU A 705 5.81 -2.12 16.53
C GLU A 705 5.40 -3.14 17.61
N LYS A 706 5.93 -3.00 18.83
CA LYS A 706 5.59 -3.85 19.99
C LYS A 706 4.25 -3.51 20.65
N HIS A 707 3.78 -2.28 20.50
CA HIS A 707 2.64 -1.71 21.23
C HIS A 707 1.50 -1.23 20.32
N ASN A 708 1.59 -1.45 19.01
CA ASN A 708 0.57 -1.02 18.06
C ASN A 708 -0.78 -1.72 18.29
N TYR A 709 -1.87 -0.97 18.09
CA TYR A 709 -3.25 -1.41 18.25
C TYR A 709 -3.88 -1.80 16.89
N GLU A 710 -4.98 -2.56 16.89
CA GLU A 710 -5.68 -2.94 15.65
C GLU A 710 -6.64 -1.84 15.15
N SER A 711 -7.21 -1.05 16.07
CA SER A 711 -8.16 0.02 15.75
C SER A 711 -7.84 1.32 16.49
N ALA A 712 -8.19 2.45 15.87
CA ALA A 712 -8.06 3.77 16.48
C ALA A 712 -8.90 3.90 17.76
N ALA A 713 -10.11 3.31 17.79
CA ALA A 713 -11.00 3.38 18.95
C ALA A 713 -10.38 2.74 20.21
N GLU A 714 -9.70 1.60 20.04
CA GLU A 714 -8.99 0.92 21.13
C GLU A 714 -7.82 1.75 21.64
N ALA A 715 -7.05 2.35 20.73
CA ALA A 715 -5.91 3.19 21.09
C ALA A 715 -6.34 4.45 21.86
N ILE A 716 -7.41 5.13 21.42
CA ILE A 716 -7.96 6.32 22.10
C ILE A 716 -8.42 5.96 23.51
N GLN A 717 -9.10 4.82 23.68
CA GLN A 717 -9.52 4.35 24.99
C GLN A 717 -8.31 4.00 25.88
N ALA A 718 -7.26 3.41 25.31
CA ALA A 718 -6.03 3.12 26.04
C ALA A 718 -5.30 4.39 26.54
N VAL A 719 -5.35 5.49 25.79
CA VAL A 719 -4.83 6.80 26.23
C VAL A 719 -5.65 7.32 27.41
N ARG A 720 -6.98 7.26 27.33
CA ARG A 720 -7.85 7.65 28.44
C ARG A 720 -7.60 6.83 29.72
N ASP A 721 -7.34 5.54 29.56
CA ASP A 721 -7.08 4.60 30.66
C ASP A 721 -5.66 4.75 31.26
N ASN A 722 -4.83 5.69 30.79
CA ASN A 722 -3.41 5.83 31.15
C ASN A 722 -2.54 4.59 30.84
N LYS A 723 -3.01 3.68 29.96
CA LYS A 723 -2.21 2.54 29.50
C LYS A 723 -1.23 2.95 28.40
N LEU A 724 -1.65 3.92 27.57
CA LEU A 724 -0.86 4.51 26.50
C LEU A 724 -0.63 5.99 26.82
N HIS A 725 0.62 6.46 26.76
CA HIS A 725 0.93 7.85 27.12
C HIS A 725 0.73 8.80 25.95
N ALA A 726 1.02 8.33 24.72
CA ALA A 726 0.82 9.10 23.50
C ALA A 726 0.36 8.22 22.34
N PHE A 727 -0.60 8.72 21.57
CA PHE A 727 -1.12 8.05 20.38
C PHE A 727 -0.88 8.92 19.14
N ILE A 728 -0.25 8.34 18.11
CA ILE A 728 0.07 9.05 16.87
C ILE A 728 -0.92 8.65 15.79
N TRP A 729 -1.68 9.61 15.27
CA TRP A 729 -2.73 9.36 14.27
C TRP A 729 -3.04 10.59 13.42
N ASP A 730 -3.95 10.41 12.46
CA ASP A 730 -4.44 11.49 11.58
C ASP A 730 -5.16 12.57 12.40
N SER A 731 -4.76 13.82 12.18
CA SER A 731 -5.28 15.01 12.89
C SER A 731 -6.78 15.16 12.81
N ALA A 732 -7.39 14.92 11.65
CA ALA A 732 -8.83 15.10 11.50
C ALA A 732 -9.66 14.20 12.44
N VAL A 733 -9.14 13.02 12.80
CA VAL A 733 -9.77 12.11 13.76
C VAL A 733 -9.45 12.55 15.19
N LEU A 734 -8.19 12.90 15.46
CA LEU A 734 -7.75 13.25 16.81
C LEU A 734 -8.29 14.60 17.30
N GLU A 735 -8.39 15.60 16.43
CA GLU A 735 -8.99 16.89 16.73
C GLU A 735 -10.48 16.72 17.05
N PHE A 736 -11.20 15.90 16.28
CA PHE A 736 -12.58 15.55 16.58
C PHE A 736 -12.72 14.91 17.96
N GLU A 737 -11.91 13.89 18.27
CA GLU A 737 -11.95 13.18 19.55
C GLU A 737 -11.60 14.08 20.74
N ALA A 738 -10.59 14.95 20.60
CA ALA A 738 -10.22 15.92 21.63
C ALA A 738 -11.32 16.98 21.83
N SER A 739 -12.03 17.35 20.77
CA SER A 739 -13.14 18.31 20.82
C SER A 739 -14.40 17.72 21.46
N GLN A 740 -14.67 16.43 21.21
CA GLN A 740 -15.79 15.72 21.79
C GLN A 740 -15.55 15.39 23.26
N LYS A 741 -14.30 15.05 23.61
CA LYS A 741 -13.91 14.57 24.93
C LYS A 741 -12.76 15.43 25.46
N CYS A 742 -13.11 16.47 26.23
CA CYS A 742 -12.17 17.50 26.73
C CYS A 742 -11.12 17.00 27.75
N ASP A 743 -11.04 15.70 28.01
CA ASP A 743 -9.99 15.05 28.80
C ASP A 743 -8.75 14.70 27.98
N LEU A 744 -8.85 14.77 26.64
CA LEU A 744 -7.76 14.52 25.70
C LEU A 744 -7.37 15.82 25.00
N VAL A 745 -6.09 15.94 24.63
CA VAL A 745 -5.58 17.10 23.89
C VAL A 745 -4.61 16.63 22.81
N THR A 746 -4.65 17.29 21.66
CA THR A 746 -3.65 17.13 20.60
C THR A 746 -2.46 18.04 20.88
N THR A 747 -1.24 17.55 20.63
CA THR A 747 0.01 18.26 20.91
C THR A 747 0.96 18.25 19.72
N GLY A 748 1.74 19.32 19.59
CA GLY A 748 2.74 19.52 18.55
C GLY A 748 2.19 20.05 17.23
N GLU A 749 3.11 20.40 16.33
CA GLU A 749 2.76 20.79 14.96
C GLU A 749 2.39 19.58 14.11
N LEU A 750 1.50 19.81 13.14
CA LEU A 750 1.14 18.81 12.12
C LEU A 750 2.37 18.44 11.30
N PHE A 751 2.84 17.20 11.46
CA PHE A 751 3.90 16.62 10.64
C PHE A 751 3.32 15.67 9.61
N PHE A 752 4.07 15.35 8.56
CA PHE A 752 3.58 14.52 7.45
C PHE A 752 2.22 15.02 6.88
N ARG A 753 2.22 16.25 6.36
CA ARG A 753 1.04 16.84 5.73
C ARG A 753 0.63 16.01 4.50
N SER A 754 -0.62 15.58 4.50
CA SER A 754 -1.23 14.77 3.46
C SER A 754 -2.68 15.21 3.25
N GLY A 755 -3.46 14.43 2.51
CA GLY A 755 -4.88 14.69 2.32
C GLY A 755 -5.64 13.40 2.09
N PHE A 756 -6.93 13.44 2.40
CA PHE A 756 -7.86 12.38 2.04
C PHE A 756 -8.38 12.61 0.62
N GLY A 757 -8.41 11.52 -0.16
CA GLY A 757 -8.90 11.52 -1.53
C GLY A 757 -9.79 10.32 -1.81
N ILE A 758 -10.65 10.45 -2.80
CA ILE A 758 -11.46 9.34 -3.32
C ILE A 758 -10.55 8.48 -4.19
N GLY A 759 -10.54 7.17 -3.93
CA GLY A 759 -9.76 6.20 -4.68
C GLY A 759 -10.59 5.57 -5.79
N MET A 760 -10.03 5.48 -7.00
CA MET A 760 -10.62 4.78 -8.15
C MET A 760 -9.58 3.88 -8.81
N ARG A 761 -10.03 2.86 -9.55
CA ARG A 761 -9.11 2.09 -10.41
C ARG A 761 -8.40 3.04 -11.40
N LYS A 762 -7.18 2.69 -11.78
CA LYS A 762 -6.44 3.44 -12.80
C LYS A 762 -7.25 3.52 -14.08
N ASP A 763 -7.16 4.68 -14.74
CA ASP A 763 -7.83 4.96 -16.01
C ASP A 763 -9.37 4.97 -15.92
N SER A 764 -9.94 5.06 -14.71
CA SER A 764 -11.40 5.18 -14.53
C SER A 764 -11.94 6.45 -15.18
N PRO A 765 -13.03 6.37 -15.98
CA PRO A 765 -13.62 7.51 -16.67
C PRO A 765 -14.23 8.55 -15.72
N TRP A 766 -14.55 8.14 -14.48
CA TRP A 766 -15.17 9.02 -13.48
C TRP A 766 -14.19 10.02 -12.85
N LYS A 767 -12.88 9.76 -12.93
CA LYS A 767 -11.88 10.50 -12.15
C LYS A 767 -11.88 12.00 -12.39
N GLN A 768 -11.97 12.43 -13.65
CA GLN A 768 -11.96 13.85 -14.00
C GLN A 768 -13.22 14.55 -13.45
N ASN A 769 -14.40 13.95 -13.66
CA ASN A 769 -15.67 14.50 -13.18
C ASN A 769 -15.73 14.57 -11.66
N VAL A 770 -15.28 13.51 -10.96
CA VAL A 770 -15.20 13.48 -9.49
C VAL A 770 -14.26 14.58 -8.98
N SER A 771 -13.10 14.74 -9.61
CA SER A 771 -12.12 15.77 -9.20
C SER A 771 -12.67 17.19 -9.38
N LEU A 772 -13.37 17.47 -10.49
CA LEU A 772 -14.01 18.75 -10.73
C LEU A 772 -15.16 19.01 -9.74
N ALA A 773 -15.96 17.98 -9.43
CA ALA A 773 -17.04 18.09 -8.46
C ALA A 773 -16.53 18.38 -7.04
N ILE A 774 -15.39 17.79 -6.64
CA ILE A 774 -14.75 18.10 -5.35
C ILE A 774 -14.25 19.53 -5.32
N LEU A 775 -13.59 20.00 -6.39
CA LEU A 775 -13.11 21.38 -6.47
C LEU A 775 -14.27 22.39 -6.41
N SER A 776 -15.35 22.14 -7.16
CA SER A 776 -16.56 22.95 -7.09
C SER A 776 -17.20 22.94 -5.69
N SER A 777 -17.11 21.82 -4.96
CA SER A 777 -17.58 21.69 -3.58
C SER A 777 -16.70 22.42 -2.55
N HIS A 778 -15.43 22.68 -2.87
CA HIS A 778 -14.59 23.58 -2.09
C HIS A 778 -14.92 25.04 -2.38
N GLU A 779 -15.08 25.40 -3.66
CA GLU A 779 -15.36 26.78 -4.08
C GLU A 779 -16.71 27.30 -3.57
N ASN A 780 -17.74 26.45 -3.54
CA ASN A 780 -19.08 26.83 -3.06
C ASN A 780 -19.25 26.77 -1.53
N GLY A 781 -18.20 26.39 -0.78
CA GLY A 781 -18.23 26.30 0.69
C GLY A 781 -18.88 25.02 1.26
N PHE A 782 -19.39 24.10 0.43
CA PHE A 782 -20.04 22.87 0.91
C PHE A 782 -19.11 22.01 1.78
N MET A 783 -17.82 21.93 1.44
CA MET A 783 -16.85 21.17 2.22
C MET A 783 -16.63 21.76 3.63
N GLU A 784 -16.68 23.08 3.75
CA GLU A 784 -16.55 23.79 5.04
C GLU A 784 -17.79 23.56 5.92
N ASP A 785 -18.98 23.54 5.31
CA ASP A 785 -20.23 23.24 6.01
C ASP A 785 -20.24 21.81 6.57
N LEU A 786 -19.76 20.84 5.79
CA LEU A 786 -19.59 19.47 6.27
C LEU A 786 -18.59 19.38 7.42
N ASP A 787 -17.47 20.10 7.35
CA ASP A 787 -16.44 20.11 8.40
C ASP A 787 -16.98 20.68 9.72
N LYS A 788 -17.73 21.79 9.65
CA LYS A 788 -18.40 22.37 10.82
C LYS A 788 -19.46 21.44 11.41
N THR A 789 -20.20 20.75 10.55
CA THR A 789 -21.30 19.87 10.99
C THR A 789 -20.78 18.60 11.66
N TRP A 790 -19.73 17.98 11.11
CA TRP A 790 -19.28 16.64 11.54
C TRP A 790 -18.00 16.65 12.38
N VAL A 791 -17.06 17.56 12.13
CA VAL A 791 -15.71 17.53 12.75
C VAL A 791 -15.58 18.56 13.87
N ARG A 792 -15.99 19.81 13.63
CA ARG A 792 -15.92 20.91 14.63
C ARG A 792 -17.27 21.15 15.30
N TYR A 793 -17.88 20.07 15.78
CA TYR A 793 -19.22 20.14 16.37
C TYR A 793 -19.22 20.76 17.78
N GLN A 794 -18.14 20.59 18.56
CA GLN A 794 -18.07 21.02 19.95
C GLN A 794 -16.71 21.66 20.25
N GLU A 795 -16.69 22.89 20.76
CA GLU A 795 -15.46 23.54 21.19
C GLU A 795 -15.25 23.34 22.69
N CYS A 796 -14.15 22.68 23.05
CA CYS A 796 -13.69 22.65 24.43
C CYS A 796 -13.08 24.01 24.77
N ASP A 797 -13.58 24.63 25.83
CA ASP A 797 -13.13 25.96 26.27
C ASP A 797 -11.64 25.90 26.66
N SER A 798 -10.78 26.42 25.78
CA SER A 798 -9.32 26.47 25.99
C SER A 798 -8.97 27.63 26.92
N ARG A 799 -9.54 27.66 28.13
CA ARG A 799 -9.05 28.54 29.17
C ARG A 799 -7.62 28.10 29.47
N SER A 800 -6.66 28.83 28.88
CA SER A 800 -5.24 28.76 29.18
C SER A 800 -5.13 28.66 30.69
N ASN A 801 -4.57 27.55 31.17
CA ASN A 801 -4.44 27.25 32.59
C ASN A 801 -4.04 28.52 33.32
N ALA A 802 -5.00 29.17 34.01
CA ALA A 802 -4.65 30.22 34.95
C ALA A 802 -3.65 29.57 35.91
N PRO A 803 -2.58 30.29 36.34
CA PRO A 803 -1.67 29.76 37.35
C PRO A 803 -2.52 29.15 38.47
N ALA A 804 -2.26 27.90 38.84
CA ALA A 804 -3.14 27.09 39.67
C ALA A 804 -3.65 27.94 40.84
N THR A 805 -4.90 28.40 40.75
CA THR A 805 -5.48 29.21 41.82
C THR A 805 -5.51 28.32 43.04
N LEU A 806 -4.99 28.79 44.17
CA LEU A 806 -5.06 28.06 45.44
C LEU A 806 -6.52 27.64 45.68
N THR A 807 -6.81 26.35 45.49
CA THR A 807 -8.17 25.83 45.65
C THR A 807 -8.44 25.57 47.13
N PHE A 808 -9.71 25.38 47.46
CA PHE A 808 -10.13 24.96 48.80
C PHE A 808 -9.38 23.68 49.25
N GLU A 809 -9.11 22.76 48.33
CA GLU A 809 -8.38 21.51 48.63
C GLU A 809 -6.93 21.78 49.06
N ASN A 810 -6.24 22.74 48.44
CA ASN A 810 -4.85 23.09 48.79
C ASN A 810 -4.72 23.68 50.20
N MET A 811 -5.76 24.39 50.67
CA MET A 811 -5.79 25.03 52.00
C MET A 811 -6.57 24.21 53.05
N ALA A 812 -7.18 23.09 52.68
CA ALA A 812 -8.00 22.28 53.57
C ALA A 812 -7.22 21.81 54.82
N GLY A 813 -5.92 21.52 54.68
CA GLY A 813 -5.06 21.14 55.81
C GLY A 813 -5.00 22.19 56.93
N VAL A 814 -5.04 23.47 56.59
CA VAL A 814 -5.03 24.58 57.56
C VAL A 814 -6.35 24.61 58.36
N PHE A 815 -7.48 24.45 57.68
CA PHE A 815 -8.80 24.42 58.34
C PHE A 815 -8.97 23.20 59.25
N MET A 816 -8.45 22.04 58.83
CA MET A 816 -8.44 20.82 59.66
C MET A 816 -7.61 21.00 60.93
N LEU A 817 -6.49 21.72 60.87
CA LEU A 817 -5.68 22.06 62.04
C LEU A 817 -6.45 22.95 63.02
N VAL A 818 -7.15 23.97 62.52
CA VAL A 818 -8.00 24.84 63.35
C VAL A 818 -9.12 24.03 64.02
N ALA A 819 -9.79 23.14 63.29
CA ALA A 819 -10.82 22.27 63.85
C ALA A 819 -10.25 21.36 64.96
N GLY A 820 -9.07 20.77 64.75
CA GLY A 820 -8.34 20.01 65.78
C GLY A 820 -8.01 20.86 67.00
N GLY A 821 -7.59 22.12 66.81
CA GLY A 821 -7.33 23.08 67.88
C GLY A 821 -8.57 23.40 68.72
N ILE A 822 -9.75 23.54 68.10
CA ILE A 822 -11.02 23.75 68.82
C ILE A 822 -11.36 22.52 69.68
N VAL A 823 -11.23 21.31 69.14
CA VAL A 823 -11.47 20.06 69.89
C VAL A 823 -10.52 19.93 71.07
N ALA A 824 -9.22 20.24 70.87
CA ALA A 824 -8.25 20.26 71.94
C ALA A 824 -8.57 21.33 73.00
N GLY A 825 -9.06 22.50 72.59
CA GLY A 825 -9.52 23.55 73.50
C GLY A 825 -10.70 23.11 74.37
N ILE A 826 -11.68 22.43 73.78
CA ILE A 826 -12.82 21.83 74.53
C ILE A 826 -12.30 20.80 75.55
N PHE A 827 -11.30 19.99 75.19
CA PHE A 827 -10.70 19.04 76.12
C PHE A 827 -9.92 19.73 77.25
N LEU A 828 -9.15 20.77 76.92
CA LEU A 828 -8.37 21.54 77.90
C LEU A 828 -9.25 22.28 78.91
N ILE A 829 -10.40 22.83 78.51
CA ILE A 829 -11.31 23.49 79.47
C ILE A 829 -11.89 22.48 80.47
N PHE A 830 -12.19 21.24 80.04
CA PHE A 830 -12.59 20.18 80.99
C PHE A 830 -11.46 19.85 81.98
N ILE A 831 -10.22 19.76 81.50
CA ILE A 831 -9.05 19.55 82.37
C ILE A 831 -8.87 20.72 83.34
N GLU A 832 -9.01 21.95 82.89
CA GLU A 832 -8.84 23.15 83.72
C GLU A 832 -9.90 23.22 84.83
N ILE A 833 -11.17 22.93 84.49
CA ILE A 833 -12.25 22.86 85.45
C ILE A 833 -11.98 21.76 86.48
N ALA A 834 -11.54 20.57 86.05
CA ALA A 834 -11.20 19.46 86.94
C ALA A 834 -10.01 19.80 87.86
N TYR A 835 -8.95 20.41 87.31
CA TYR A 835 -7.76 20.83 88.04
C TYR A 835 -8.09 21.90 89.09
N LYS A 836 -8.87 22.91 88.73
CA LYS A 836 -9.30 23.98 89.65
C LYS A 836 -10.18 23.42 90.77
N ARG A 837 -11.12 22.55 90.43
CA ARG A 837 -12.03 21.93 91.40
C ARG A 837 -11.31 21.01 92.40
N HIS A 838 -10.30 20.25 91.95
CA HIS A 838 -9.44 19.46 92.85
C HIS A 838 -8.54 20.32 93.73
N LYS A 839 -8.08 21.47 93.23
CA LYS A 839 -7.29 22.43 94.01
C LYS A 839 -8.12 23.13 95.10
N ASP A 840 -9.42 23.29 94.87
CA ASP A 840 -10.35 23.92 95.82
C ASP A 840 -10.90 22.92 96.88
N GLU A 841 -10.74 21.61 96.71
CA GLU A 841 -11.23 20.56 97.64
C GLU A 841 -10.24 20.11 98.74
N GLU A 842 -9.00 20.62 98.81
CA GLU A 842 -8.09 20.34 99.94
C GLU A 842 -8.07 21.48 101.01
N PRO A 843 -8.52 21.24 102.27
CA PRO A 843 -8.27 22.17 103.37
C PRO A 843 -6.84 22.04 103.92
N ALA A 844 -6.25 23.18 104.26
CA ALA A 844 -4.86 23.37 104.70
C ALA A 844 -4.46 22.48 105.90
N GLY A 845 -3.67 21.43 105.65
CA GLY A 845 -3.27 20.53 106.74
C GLY A 845 -2.09 19.59 106.53
N THR A 846 -1.42 19.50 105.37
CA THR A 846 -0.27 18.57 105.25
C THR A 846 0.76 19.01 104.19
N ARG A 847 1.34 20.19 104.39
CA ARG A 847 2.23 20.85 103.43
C ARG A 847 3.68 20.31 103.36
N LEU A 848 4.00 19.14 103.92
CA LEU A 848 5.39 18.70 104.05
C LEU A 848 5.78 17.31 103.53
N TYR A 849 4.86 16.51 102.96
CA TYR A 849 5.23 15.15 102.51
C TYR A 849 5.28 14.94 100.99
N PHE A 850 4.64 15.79 100.17
CA PHE A 850 4.58 15.54 98.71
C PHE A 850 5.70 16.17 97.89
N THR A 851 6.44 17.14 98.47
CA THR A 851 7.58 17.80 97.80
C THR A 851 8.86 16.97 97.79
N LEU A 852 8.88 15.80 98.43
CA LEU A 852 10.07 14.92 98.54
C LEU A 852 9.99 13.64 97.70
N LEU A 853 8.89 13.37 96.97
CA LEU A 853 8.75 12.15 96.16
C LEU A 853 9.03 12.32 94.65
N TYR A 854 9.27 13.55 94.16
CA TYR A 854 9.51 13.78 92.72
C TYR A 854 10.98 13.83 92.30
N PHE A 855 11.92 13.69 93.24
CA PHE A 855 13.36 13.64 92.98
C PHE A 855 14.02 12.49 93.74
N THR A 856 13.75 11.22 93.36
CA THR A 856 14.69 10.06 93.36
C THR A 856 13.96 8.72 93.17
N LEU A 857 14.55 7.83 92.34
CA LEU A 857 14.15 6.46 91.91
C LEU A 857 13.25 6.41 90.64
N ARG A 858 13.71 6.41 89.37
CA ARG A 858 14.69 5.58 88.60
C ARG A 858 14.25 4.09 88.51
N PRO A 859 14.78 3.24 87.59
CA PRO A 859 14.85 3.16 86.11
C PRO A 859 14.09 1.91 85.53
N ASP A 860 14.13 1.71 84.20
CA ASP A 860 13.84 0.48 83.41
C ASP A 860 12.50 -0.28 83.59
N LEU A 861 11.63 -0.27 82.56
CA LEU A 861 11.37 -1.47 81.74
C LEU A 861 10.45 -1.18 80.52
N SER A 862 10.86 -1.81 79.42
CA SER A 862 10.28 -2.03 78.10
C SER A 862 8.80 -2.45 78.01
N CYS A 863 8.31 -2.38 76.74
CA CYS A 863 7.14 -3.07 76.14
C CYS A 863 5.78 -2.36 76.15
N SER A 864 5.54 -1.53 75.12
CA SER A 864 4.55 -1.79 74.03
C SER A 864 4.09 -0.48 73.39
N LEU A 865 4.85 -0.01 72.40
CA LEU A 865 4.27 0.73 71.28
C LEU A 865 4.78 0.03 70.01
N THR A 866 3.86 -0.75 69.47
CA THR A 866 3.99 -1.65 68.33
C THR A 866 4.61 -0.98 67.13
N LEU A 867 5.57 -1.71 66.54
CA LEU A 867 6.05 -1.55 65.18
C LEU A 867 4.90 -1.41 64.19
N GLY A 868 5.06 -0.44 63.29
CA GLY A 868 4.44 -0.40 61.97
C GLY A 868 5.46 0.05 60.93
N VAL A 869 6.67 -0.54 60.94
CA VAL A 869 7.59 -0.44 59.81
C VAL A 869 7.20 -1.55 58.83
N ILE A 870 6.64 -1.16 57.69
CA ILE A 870 6.75 -1.98 56.47
C ILE A 870 7.81 -1.30 55.61
N TYR A 871 8.95 -1.97 55.50
CA TYR A 871 9.92 -1.76 54.44
C TYR A 871 9.29 -2.11 53.08
N SER A 872 9.47 -1.25 52.09
CA SER A 872 9.88 -1.70 50.76
C SER A 872 10.60 -0.58 50.04
N VAL A 873 11.92 -0.55 50.26
CA VAL A 873 12.86 -0.15 49.22
C VAL A 873 12.94 -1.33 48.25
N THR A 874 12.45 -1.15 47.03
CA THR A 874 12.82 -2.04 45.92
C THR A 874 13.97 -1.39 45.18
N VAL A 875 15.16 -1.94 45.39
CA VAL A 875 16.28 -1.81 44.45
C VAL A 875 15.92 -2.64 43.22
N THR A 876 15.80 -1.98 42.07
CA THR A 876 15.80 -2.64 40.76
C THR A 876 17.25 -2.80 40.32
N ASN A 877 17.67 -4.06 40.16
CA ASN A 877 18.84 -4.42 39.37
C ASN A 877 18.53 -5.73 38.64
N LYS A 878 17.74 -5.60 37.56
CA LYS A 878 17.90 -6.27 36.26
C LYS A 878 16.80 -5.81 35.31
#